data_AF-A0A3F2RPK9-F1
#
_entry.id   AF-A0A3F2RPK9-F1
#
_cell.length_a   1.000
_cell.length_b   1.000
_cell.length_c   1.000
_cell.angle_alpha   90.00
_cell.angle_beta   90.00
_cell.angle_gamma   90.00
#
_symmetry.space_group_name_H-M   'P 1'
#
loop_
_entity.id
_entity.type
_entity.pdbx_description
1 polymer ?
#
loop_
_entity_poly.entity_id
_entity_poly.type
_entity_poly.pdbx_seq_one_letter_code
_entity_poly.pdbx_strand_id
1 'polypeptide(L)'
;MGDYGQYDVPKADEMINFKVGQPAASMLPLDKIREAANLKFAEADPMFLQYGVIKGYPKFRKTLSEFLTKGYQHPVDPEKLFVTNGVTGGLSLICSLYLQAGDLVFMEEPSYFLALSIMKDFKVNVRQIRMEEDGLDIDELERLLERGIVPKMLYTIPTCHNPTGRTLSVEKRKRLVDLSVKYGFIIIADEVYQLLSFPHVTPPPPMFTFDKHDTVLALGSFSKILAPALRLGWIQGSQKLFSKIEACGQLDSSGGINPVISGIVHAAISSGLQQQHLDATVQTLWERANTLMTELKAHLPEGTTFEVPDGGYFVLVRLPEGMDANELLPIAQKHKVMYLPGASFSNNMKNYLRLSFSWYDQKDMGLGARRLSDAIREYQEVLAAKQKEVSSEEKTAKPEGKGVRVAVHGHDGRLGSLIVTELGKVEDGSASFAGAIVTRFETGVQAPDLNDVDVVIDVTLPAGTKKVISYLREQKDAGKISKLPALVVGTTGALPMEDLEAYSKLAPVALRSNFSVGVPLVSELIKAAAFKLPAKGWNVEVTEIHHTKKLDAPSGTAKTLVKSLAATGAPCLGETGQAPTHSLRLGDEVGQHTVLFAGPGERIEIVHQATRREVFAIGAFRIVFDSLLLLVAAGGIAFASFWSVDMENGMRYGGVLPYIYAVFVAIAGYEFAWLSYRVRLRLFLPFKLHEKQTSREMYRQIISYAVDGETCAVTPTAERFFCGNTVVVALLVAVLAAGAGVGLCFIPGFSQMPMIYVGMSAFVGTFSAALAPNTTTAVCVLIRYAYFFLSSLNFVLRSDFKDMNTGSGDDGGAIVSRQTMDKYLAVVVESYSLLLLGVALLLLTRAVTSKDAVESAVMIVLDVAGLLYISSAAAVLELFSQSPRVRGSGALAGFFMIVWSAELGAFLTERIMKSVDFPWMHPLSKYVSSQQNFEKLLGAMVFAIGATFVAANFVEFDMGTHYVALLSACAVMCAHFGKLFLVSLKKIAKVSRTGSYLRVGGGVLDRMDTLLFMTVVFAPFFQRAIYQQPQW
;
A
#
# COMPACT_ATOMS: atom_id res chain seq x y z
N MET A 1 15.42 -30.29 -12.86
CA MET A 1 15.95 -30.26 -11.48
C MET A 1 15.17 -29.18 -10.76
N GLY A 2 14.11 -29.58 -10.05
CA GLY A 2 13.02 -28.69 -9.64
C GLY A 2 13.17 -28.10 -8.23
N ASP A 3 12.51 -26.95 -8.05
CA ASP A 3 11.84 -26.40 -6.86
C ASP A 3 12.46 -26.52 -5.45
N TYR A 4 13.74 -26.87 -5.31
CA TYR A 4 14.38 -27.06 -4.00
C TYR A 4 15.65 -26.21 -3.84
N GLY A 5 15.54 -25.13 -3.06
CA GLY A 5 16.64 -24.21 -2.74
C GLY A 5 16.12 -22.93 -2.06
N GLN A 6 16.96 -22.25 -1.27
CA GLN A 6 16.57 -20.96 -0.64
C GLN A 6 16.31 -19.86 -1.67
N TYR A 7 16.95 -19.98 -2.85
CA TYR A 7 16.86 -19.03 -3.95
C TYR A 7 16.71 -19.80 -5.26
N ASP A 8 15.86 -19.29 -6.15
CA ASP A 8 15.89 -19.65 -7.56
C ASP A 8 17.04 -18.89 -8.22
N VAL A 9 18.10 -19.61 -8.62
CA VAL A 9 19.32 -19.00 -9.16
C VAL A 9 19.31 -19.18 -10.68
N PRO A 10 19.16 -18.08 -11.45
CA PRO A 10 19.03 -18.15 -12.89
C PRO A 10 20.32 -18.62 -13.56
N LYS A 11 20.18 -19.16 -14.77
CA LYS A 11 21.32 -19.49 -15.62
C LYS A 11 22.05 -18.21 -16.06
N ALA A 12 23.35 -18.31 -16.30
CA ALA A 12 24.20 -17.17 -16.60
C ALA A 12 23.83 -16.40 -17.88
N ASP A 13 23.31 -17.08 -18.89
CA ASP A 13 22.81 -16.52 -20.15
C ASP A 13 21.55 -15.66 -19.94
N GLU A 14 20.71 -16.04 -18.99
CA GLU A 14 19.55 -15.28 -18.55
C GLU A 14 19.95 -14.12 -17.63
N MET A 15 20.72 -14.39 -16.57
CA MET A 15 21.06 -13.42 -15.53
C MET A 15 22.23 -13.92 -14.66
N ILE A 16 23.21 -13.04 -14.39
CA ILE A 16 24.25 -13.29 -13.38
C ILE A 16 23.78 -12.71 -12.04
N ASN A 17 23.46 -13.58 -11.07
CA ASN A 17 22.97 -13.17 -9.76
C ASN A 17 24.03 -13.24 -8.65
N PHE A 18 24.84 -12.21 -8.49
CA PHE A 18 25.86 -12.12 -7.43
C PHE A 18 25.29 -11.94 -6.01
N LYS A 19 23.96 -11.90 -5.81
CA LYS A 19 23.35 -11.83 -4.46
C LYS A 19 23.54 -13.12 -3.66
N VAL A 20 23.72 -14.25 -4.35
CA VAL A 20 23.63 -15.59 -3.79
C VAL A 20 24.87 -15.93 -2.95
N GLY A 21 24.72 -15.99 -1.62
CA GLY A 21 25.81 -16.27 -0.66
C GLY A 21 25.93 -17.74 -0.21
N GLN A 22 25.59 -18.69 -1.09
CA GLN A 22 25.61 -20.13 -0.82
C GLN A 22 26.44 -20.87 -1.88
N PRO A 23 27.01 -22.05 -1.58
CA PRO A 23 27.79 -22.80 -2.56
C PRO A 23 26.91 -23.28 -3.73
N ALA A 24 27.46 -23.30 -4.94
CA ALA A 24 26.81 -23.90 -6.10
C ALA A 24 26.58 -25.40 -5.91
N ALA A 25 25.53 -25.91 -6.58
CA ALA A 25 25.22 -27.34 -6.61
C ALA A 25 26.40 -28.19 -7.09
N SER A 26 27.18 -27.70 -8.06
CA SER A 26 28.38 -28.36 -8.57
C SER A 26 29.53 -28.47 -7.55
N MET A 27 29.50 -27.66 -6.50
CA MET A 27 30.49 -27.73 -5.41
C MET A 27 30.05 -28.66 -4.28
N LEU A 28 28.81 -29.16 -4.28
CA LEU A 28 28.33 -30.03 -3.21
C LEU A 28 28.91 -31.46 -3.39
N PRO A 29 29.61 -32.01 -2.40
CA PRO A 29 30.35 -33.27 -2.57
C PRO A 29 29.47 -34.49 -2.28
N LEU A 30 28.39 -34.67 -3.05
CA LEU A 30 27.40 -35.72 -2.83
C LEU A 30 28.02 -37.12 -2.73
N ASP A 31 28.97 -37.45 -3.62
CA ASP A 31 29.60 -38.76 -3.64
C ASP A 31 30.49 -38.98 -2.42
N LYS A 32 31.24 -37.96 -1.98
CA LYS A 32 32.06 -38.05 -0.75
C LYS A 32 31.19 -38.22 0.49
N ILE A 33 30.04 -37.53 0.56
CA ILE A 33 29.08 -37.71 1.65
C ILE A 33 28.47 -39.12 1.61
N ARG A 34 28.13 -39.63 0.42
CA ARG A 34 27.62 -41.00 0.26
C ARG A 34 28.65 -42.03 0.74
N GLU A 35 29.90 -41.85 0.36
CA GLU A 35 31.01 -42.72 0.80
C GLU A 35 31.19 -42.66 2.32
N ALA A 36 31.27 -41.47 2.90
CA ALA A 36 31.39 -41.30 4.35
C ALA A 36 30.20 -41.88 5.12
N ALA A 37 28.98 -41.75 4.57
CA ALA A 37 27.80 -42.38 5.14
C ALA A 37 27.90 -43.90 5.08
N ASN A 38 28.26 -44.49 3.94
CA ASN A 38 28.46 -45.92 3.81
C ASN A 38 29.52 -46.44 4.79
N LEU A 39 30.65 -45.75 4.93
CA LEU A 39 31.68 -46.08 5.90
C LEU A 39 31.12 -46.06 7.33
N LYS A 40 30.34 -45.04 7.68
CA LYS A 40 29.76 -44.91 9.02
C LYS A 40 28.69 -45.98 9.32
N PHE A 41 27.82 -46.25 8.35
CA PHE A 41 26.73 -47.24 8.49
C PHE A 41 27.23 -48.69 8.39
N ALA A 42 28.45 -48.93 7.90
CA ALA A 42 29.08 -50.24 7.91
C ALA A 42 29.71 -50.62 9.28
N GLU A 43 29.82 -49.67 10.21
CA GLU A 43 30.30 -49.97 11.57
C GLU A 43 29.32 -50.88 12.33
N ALA A 44 29.84 -51.81 13.13
CA ALA A 44 29.02 -52.72 13.93
C ALA A 44 28.38 -52.06 15.18
N ASP A 45 28.88 -50.90 15.61
CA ASP A 45 28.40 -50.19 16.80
C ASP A 45 27.16 -49.34 16.48
N PRO A 46 25.96 -49.69 16.98
CA PRO A 46 24.73 -48.94 16.69
C PRO A 46 24.62 -47.64 17.49
N MET A 47 25.52 -47.36 18.44
CA MET A 47 25.36 -46.25 19.39
C MET A 47 25.36 -44.86 18.78
N PHE A 48 25.84 -44.69 17.55
CA PHE A 48 25.73 -43.41 16.85
C PHE A 48 24.28 -43.05 16.44
N LEU A 49 23.33 -44.00 16.51
CA LEU A 49 21.90 -43.80 16.29
C LEU A 49 21.11 -43.49 17.57
N GLN A 50 21.75 -43.57 18.75
CA GLN A 50 21.13 -43.25 20.03
C GLN A 50 21.20 -41.73 20.31
N TYR A 51 20.40 -41.26 21.29
CA TYR A 51 20.66 -39.98 21.96
C TYR A 51 22.14 -39.86 22.34
N GLY A 52 22.69 -38.66 22.13
CA GLY A 52 24.12 -38.41 22.26
C GLY A 52 24.52 -37.81 23.61
N VAL A 53 25.77 -37.36 23.65
CA VAL A 53 26.29 -36.53 24.74
C VAL A 53 25.97 -35.07 24.43
N ILE A 54 25.65 -34.27 25.46
CA ILE A 54 25.24 -32.86 25.31
C ILE A 54 26.25 -32.03 24.48
N LYS A 55 27.56 -32.13 24.77
CA LYS A 55 28.62 -31.47 23.98
C LYS A 55 28.72 -31.93 22.53
N GLY A 56 28.12 -33.07 22.18
CA GLY A 56 28.20 -33.72 20.88
C GLY A 56 29.05 -35.00 20.90
N TYR A 57 28.92 -35.77 19.81
CA TYR A 57 29.53 -37.08 19.64
C TYR A 57 31.05 -37.07 19.93
N PRO A 58 31.55 -37.79 20.97
CA PRO A 58 32.94 -37.65 21.41
C PRO A 58 34.00 -37.97 20.37
N LYS A 59 33.82 -39.03 19.56
CA LYS A 59 34.77 -39.37 18.49
C LYS A 59 34.83 -38.27 17.43
N PHE A 60 33.68 -37.66 17.11
CA PHE A 60 33.64 -36.53 16.21
C PHE A 60 34.37 -35.31 16.78
N ARG A 61 34.15 -34.94 18.05
CA ARG A 61 34.87 -33.82 18.69
C ARG A 61 36.39 -33.99 18.62
N LYS A 62 36.89 -35.21 18.86
CA LYS A 62 38.33 -35.53 18.71
C LYS A 62 38.82 -35.37 17.27
N THR A 63 38.13 -35.95 16.29
CA THR A 63 38.57 -35.81 14.90
C THR A 63 38.41 -34.39 14.36
N LEU A 64 37.40 -33.67 14.85
CA LEU A 64 37.19 -32.26 14.55
C LEU A 64 38.36 -31.43 15.11
N SER A 65 38.78 -31.68 16.36
CA SER A 65 39.92 -30.94 16.93
C SER A 65 41.22 -31.17 16.17
N GLU A 66 41.47 -32.40 15.69
CA GLU A 66 42.63 -32.72 14.85
C GLU A 66 42.55 -31.99 13.49
N PHE A 67 41.40 -32.03 12.83
CA PHE A 67 41.15 -31.31 11.57
C PHE A 67 41.33 -29.80 11.72
N LEU A 68 40.75 -29.21 12.77
CA LEU A 68 40.88 -27.79 13.05
C LEU A 68 42.29 -27.41 13.48
N THR A 69 43.01 -28.25 14.22
CA THR A 69 44.41 -27.99 14.58
C THR A 69 45.28 -27.82 13.34
N LYS A 70 45.08 -28.68 12.34
CA LYS A 70 45.77 -28.58 11.04
C LYS A 70 45.35 -27.32 10.28
N GLY A 71 44.05 -27.07 10.17
CA GLY A 71 43.52 -25.95 9.38
C GLY A 71 43.82 -24.57 9.98
N TYR A 72 43.76 -24.45 11.31
CA TYR A 72 44.06 -23.22 12.05
C TYR A 72 45.55 -23.03 12.31
N GLN A 73 46.37 -24.05 12.06
CA GLN A 73 47.80 -24.08 12.41
C GLN A 73 48.03 -23.75 13.90
N HIS A 74 47.09 -24.14 14.76
CA HIS A 74 47.11 -23.87 16.18
C HIS A 74 46.41 -25.01 16.93
N PRO A 75 46.90 -25.48 18.09
CA PRO A 75 46.25 -26.54 18.85
C PRO A 75 44.79 -26.23 19.19
N VAL A 76 43.91 -27.20 18.94
CA VAL A 76 42.50 -27.20 19.35
C VAL A 76 42.28 -28.38 20.29
N ASP A 77 41.74 -28.09 21.47
CA ASP A 77 41.38 -29.11 22.47
C ASP A 77 39.94 -29.60 22.22
N PRO A 78 39.71 -30.92 22.06
CA PRO A 78 38.36 -31.46 21.86
C PRO A 78 37.39 -31.19 23.02
N GLU A 79 37.88 -30.99 24.24
CA GLU A 79 37.03 -30.64 25.39
C GLU A 79 36.52 -29.19 25.36
N LYS A 80 37.19 -28.36 24.57
CA LYS A 80 36.80 -26.97 24.28
C LYS A 80 35.90 -26.85 23.06
N LEU A 81 35.38 -27.96 22.53
CA LEU A 81 34.45 -27.99 21.40
C LEU A 81 33.04 -28.43 21.83
N PHE A 82 32.03 -27.72 21.32
CA PHE A 82 30.62 -28.02 21.47
C PHE A 82 29.93 -28.07 20.11
N VAL A 83 29.22 -29.16 19.77
CA VAL A 83 28.56 -29.33 18.46
C VAL A 83 27.26 -28.53 18.39
N THR A 84 27.01 -27.87 17.26
CA THR A 84 25.80 -27.05 17.03
C THR A 84 25.10 -27.39 15.72
N ASN A 85 23.84 -26.94 15.60
CA ASN A 85 23.04 -27.06 14.37
C ASN A 85 23.44 -26.00 13.31
N GLY A 86 24.75 -25.88 13.06
CA GLY A 86 25.39 -24.79 12.31
C GLY A 86 25.42 -23.46 13.06
N VAL A 87 26.12 -22.46 12.49
CA VAL A 87 26.35 -21.15 13.14
C VAL A 87 25.07 -20.45 13.60
N THR A 88 24.01 -20.45 12.79
CA THR A 88 22.72 -19.82 13.15
C THR A 88 22.07 -20.46 14.37
N GLY A 89 22.12 -21.81 14.45
CA GLY A 89 21.59 -22.53 15.61
C GLY A 89 22.44 -22.28 16.86
N GLY A 90 23.77 -22.24 16.70
CA GLY A 90 24.69 -21.89 17.79
C GLY A 90 24.49 -20.48 18.30
N LEU A 91 24.42 -19.49 17.41
CA LEU A 91 24.18 -18.08 17.76
C LEU A 91 22.84 -17.91 18.48
N SER A 92 21.77 -18.51 17.96
CA SER A 92 20.44 -18.44 18.58
C SER A 92 20.43 -19.06 19.98
N LEU A 93 21.11 -20.20 20.16
CA LEU A 93 21.28 -20.83 21.48
C LEU A 93 22.07 -19.96 22.45
N ILE A 94 23.14 -19.30 21.98
CA ILE A 94 23.91 -18.38 22.80
C ILE A 94 23.04 -17.17 23.20
N CYS A 95 22.35 -16.55 22.25
CA CYS A 95 21.48 -15.42 22.52
C CYS A 95 20.37 -15.79 23.52
N SER A 96 19.70 -16.93 23.35
CA SER A 96 18.61 -17.36 24.23
C SER A 96 19.05 -17.62 25.67
N LEU A 97 20.29 -18.07 25.86
CA LEU A 97 20.82 -18.38 27.18
C LEU A 97 21.44 -17.18 27.87
N TYR A 98 22.10 -16.28 27.12
CA TYR A 98 22.95 -15.25 27.71
C TYR A 98 22.38 -13.83 27.64
N LEU A 99 21.42 -13.58 26.76
CA LEU A 99 20.83 -12.26 26.55
C LEU A 99 19.38 -12.20 27.07
N GLN A 100 18.99 -11.03 27.50
CA GLN A 100 17.61 -10.64 27.81
C GLN A 100 17.18 -9.48 26.93
N ALA A 101 15.87 -9.31 26.74
CA ALA A 101 15.34 -8.16 26.01
C ALA A 101 15.84 -6.85 26.65
N GLY A 102 16.35 -5.94 25.82
CA GLY A 102 16.97 -4.68 26.26
C GLY A 102 18.47 -4.75 26.57
N ASP A 103 19.09 -5.94 26.64
CA ASP A 103 20.55 -6.04 26.76
C ASP A 103 21.25 -5.34 25.58
N LEU A 104 22.42 -4.76 25.84
CA LEU A 104 23.23 -4.10 24.82
C LEU A 104 24.15 -5.10 24.13
N VAL A 105 24.14 -5.13 22.80
CA VAL A 105 25.05 -5.92 21.97
C VAL A 105 25.79 -5.01 21.00
N PHE A 106 27.12 -5.15 20.96
CA PHE A 106 27.95 -4.49 19.96
C PHE A 106 28.13 -5.36 18.73
N MET A 107 28.11 -4.73 17.56
CA MET A 107 28.33 -5.37 16.26
C MET A 107 29.15 -4.44 15.36
N GLU A 108 29.77 -4.97 14.32
CA GLU A 108 30.44 -4.16 13.30
C GLU A 108 29.44 -3.32 12.48
N GLU A 109 29.87 -2.18 11.94
CA GLU A 109 29.19 -1.39 10.92
C GLU A 109 30.05 -1.30 9.67
N PRO A 110 29.69 -1.98 8.57
CA PRO A 110 28.56 -2.91 8.41
C PRO A 110 28.76 -4.26 9.14
N SER A 111 27.69 -5.06 9.23
CA SER A 111 27.80 -6.47 9.64
C SER A 111 26.82 -7.36 8.87
N TYR A 112 26.82 -8.66 9.17
CA TYR A 112 25.98 -9.64 8.52
C TYR A 112 24.50 -9.42 8.86
N PHE A 113 23.74 -9.02 7.84
CA PHE A 113 22.33 -8.62 7.98
C PHE A 113 21.43 -9.68 8.62
N LEU A 114 21.71 -10.99 8.46
CA LEU A 114 20.92 -12.02 9.14
C LEU A 114 21.28 -12.16 10.63
N ALA A 115 22.53 -11.91 11.02
CA ALA A 115 22.87 -11.81 12.44
C ALA A 115 22.16 -10.60 13.08
N LEU A 116 22.11 -9.46 12.40
CA LEU A 116 21.31 -8.30 12.83
C LEU A 116 19.83 -8.66 13.00
N SER A 117 19.24 -9.44 12.08
CA SER A 117 17.86 -9.93 12.21
C SER A 117 17.68 -10.87 13.40
N ILE A 118 18.61 -11.81 13.63
CA ILE A 118 18.56 -12.70 14.79
C ILE A 118 18.61 -11.89 16.09
N MET A 119 19.49 -10.91 16.20
CA MET A 119 19.55 -10.04 17.39
C MET A 119 18.22 -9.30 17.61
N LYS A 120 17.57 -8.80 16.53
CA LYS A 120 16.25 -8.16 16.62
C LYS A 120 15.17 -9.11 17.13
N ASP A 121 15.18 -10.38 16.75
CA ASP A 121 14.22 -11.38 17.23
C ASP A 121 14.31 -11.57 18.76
N PHE A 122 15.51 -11.43 19.34
CA PHE A 122 15.73 -11.45 20.80
C PHE A 122 15.47 -10.11 21.50
N LYS A 123 15.07 -9.06 20.76
CA LYS A 123 14.74 -7.73 21.29
C LYS A 123 15.88 -7.08 22.09
N VAL A 124 17.13 -7.33 21.69
CA VAL A 124 18.31 -6.68 22.27
C VAL A 124 18.58 -5.33 21.61
N ASN A 125 19.21 -4.44 22.35
CA ASN A 125 19.67 -3.16 21.83
C ASN A 125 21.00 -3.37 21.09
N VAL A 126 20.98 -3.27 19.76
CA VAL A 126 22.21 -3.37 18.95
C VAL A 126 22.80 -1.99 18.76
N ARG A 127 24.08 -1.83 19.10
CA ARG A 127 24.88 -0.67 18.71
C ARG A 127 25.99 -1.12 17.78
N GLN A 128 26.03 -0.55 16.58
CA GLN A 128 27.09 -0.86 15.64
C GLN A 128 28.29 0.07 15.85
N ILE A 129 29.48 -0.46 15.61
CA ILE A 129 30.79 0.20 15.75
C ILE A 129 31.47 0.15 14.39
N ARG A 130 32.06 1.26 13.96
CA ARG A 130 32.59 1.40 12.61
C ARG A 130 33.72 0.40 12.33
N MET A 131 33.91 0.12 11.05
CA MET A 131 35.03 -0.67 10.57
C MET A 131 36.08 0.19 9.86
N GLU A 132 37.34 -0.14 10.12
CA GLU A 132 38.55 0.30 9.41
C GLU A 132 39.03 -0.81 8.46
N GLU A 133 40.09 -0.55 7.70
CA GLU A 133 40.62 -1.48 6.68
C GLU A 133 40.99 -2.85 7.25
N ASP A 134 41.54 -2.90 8.47
CA ASP A 134 41.92 -4.12 9.17
C ASP A 134 40.87 -4.58 10.20
N GLY A 135 39.61 -4.19 10.03
CA GLY A 135 38.46 -4.68 10.81
C GLY A 135 37.84 -3.64 11.75
N LEU A 136 37.24 -4.08 12.85
CA LEU A 136 36.57 -3.23 13.85
C LEU A 136 37.43 -2.03 14.29
N ASP A 137 36.85 -0.83 14.41
CA ASP A 137 37.46 0.34 15.04
C ASP A 137 37.56 0.10 16.56
N ILE A 138 38.73 -0.35 16.99
CA ILE A 138 39.01 -0.70 18.39
C ILE A 138 39.08 0.57 19.26
N ASP A 139 39.52 1.69 18.71
CA ASP A 139 39.63 2.94 19.46
C ASP A 139 38.24 3.53 19.74
N GLU A 140 37.30 3.44 18.79
CA GLU A 140 35.90 3.77 19.02
C GLU A 140 35.30 2.86 20.10
N LEU A 141 35.51 1.55 20.00
CA LEU A 141 35.07 0.61 21.02
C LEU A 141 35.60 0.99 22.40
N GLU A 142 36.91 1.20 22.55
CA GLU A 142 37.52 1.52 23.84
C GLU A 142 36.97 2.83 24.42
N ARG A 143 36.80 3.87 23.61
CA ARG A 143 36.17 5.14 24.04
C ARG A 143 34.74 4.94 24.56
N LEU A 144 33.97 4.01 23.98
CA LEU A 144 32.62 3.71 24.46
C LEU A 144 32.65 2.99 25.80
N LEU A 145 33.54 2.00 25.93
CA LEU A 145 33.73 1.24 27.16
C LEU A 145 34.21 2.14 28.31
N GLU A 146 35.16 3.05 28.06
CA GLU A 146 35.65 4.03 29.04
C GLU A 146 34.56 5.00 29.52
N ARG A 147 33.55 5.28 28.69
CA ARG A 147 32.37 6.08 29.05
C ARG A 147 31.32 5.29 29.83
N GLY A 148 31.60 4.03 30.18
CA GLY A 148 30.69 3.14 30.89
C GLY A 148 29.63 2.49 30.01
N ILE A 149 29.75 2.59 28.68
CA ILE A 149 28.83 1.95 27.74
C ILE A 149 29.36 0.55 27.44
N VAL A 150 29.09 -0.38 28.35
CA VAL A 150 29.60 -1.76 28.29
C VAL A 150 28.51 -2.69 27.73
N PRO A 151 28.77 -3.45 26.66
CA PRO A 151 27.79 -4.38 26.11
C PRO A 151 27.74 -5.66 26.96
N LYS A 152 26.66 -6.42 26.83
CA LYS A 152 26.62 -7.81 27.31
C LYS A 152 27.46 -8.71 26.40
N MET A 153 27.41 -8.44 25.10
CA MET A 153 28.14 -9.17 24.08
C MET A 153 28.66 -8.27 22.96
N LEU A 154 29.77 -8.67 22.36
CA LEU A 154 30.23 -8.15 21.08
C LEU A 154 30.24 -9.29 20.05
N TYR A 155 29.49 -9.13 18.96
CA TYR A 155 29.52 -10.03 17.81
C TYR A 155 30.44 -9.46 16.72
N THR A 156 31.34 -10.29 16.20
CA THR A 156 32.29 -9.94 15.14
C THR A 156 32.46 -11.11 14.17
N ILE A 157 32.70 -10.82 12.89
CA ILE A 157 33.15 -11.81 11.91
C ILE A 157 34.63 -11.52 11.60
N PRO A 158 35.57 -12.13 12.33
CA PRO A 158 36.94 -11.64 12.35
C PRO A 158 37.75 -12.04 11.11
N THR A 159 37.28 -12.97 10.28
CA THR A 159 38.02 -13.46 9.10
C THR A 159 37.12 -13.47 7.87
N CYS A 160 37.61 -12.88 6.78
CA CYS A 160 36.90 -12.79 5.49
C CYS A 160 35.45 -12.30 5.66
N HIS A 161 35.30 -11.16 6.33
CA HIS A 161 34.05 -10.62 6.86
C HIS A 161 32.93 -10.51 5.81
N ASN A 162 31.68 -10.73 6.21
CA ASN A 162 30.51 -10.52 5.35
C ASN A 162 29.79 -9.24 5.78
N PRO A 163 29.82 -8.15 4.97
CA PRO A 163 30.00 -8.17 3.51
C PRO A 163 31.36 -7.76 2.96
N THR A 164 32.27 -7.26 3.79
CA THR A 164 33.45 -6.48 3.32
C THR A 164 34.57 -7.32 2.71
N GLY A 165 34.74 -8.57 3.16
CA GLY A 165 35.86 -9.43 2.80
C GLY A 165 37.11 -9.21 3.65
N ARG A 166 37.09 -8.20 4.55
CA ARG A 166 38.21 -7.83 5.43
C ARG A 166 38.48 -8.87 6.51
N THR A 167 39.69 -8.86 7.03
CA THR A 167 40.14 -9.73 8.12
C THR A 167 40.70 -8.89 9.26
N LEU A 168 40.23 -9.16 10.48
CA LEU A 168 40.69 -8.53 11.70
C LEU A 168 42.15 -8.91 11.99
N SER A 169 43.01 -7.91 12.15
CA SER A 169 44.44 -8.08 12.47
C SER A 169 44.67 -8.83 13.78
N VAL A 170 45.83 -9.46 13.91
CA VAL A 170 46.20 -10.24 15.11
C VAL A 170 46.26 -9.34 16.35
N GLU A 171 46.73 -8.11 16.17
CA GLU A 171 46.83 -7.08 17.19
C GLU A 171 45.44 -6.71 17.71
N LYS A 172 44.49 -6.45 16.80
CA LYS A 172 43.11 -6.12 17.17
C LYS A 172 42.38 -7.30 17.82
N ARG A 173 42.62 -8.54 17.38
CA ARG A 173 42.09 -9.75 18.04
C ARG A 173 42.51 -9.83 19.51
N LYS A 174 43.81 -9.71 19.76
CA LYS A 174 44.37 -9.70 21.13
C LYS A 174 43.76 -8.57 21.95
N ARG A 175 43.74 -7.35 21.38
CA ARG A 175 43.22 -6.17 22.08
C ARG A 175 41.73 -6.31 22.40
N LEU A 176 40.93 -6.88 21.50
CA LEU A 176 39.50 -7.09 21.74
C LEU A 176 39.26 -8.05 22.90
N VAL A 177 40.03 -9.13 22.98
CA VAL A 177 40.01 -10.07 24.12
C VAL A 177 40.48 -9.39 25.41
N ASP A 178 41.51 -8.56 25.37
CA ASP A 178 41.94 -7.81 26.57
C ASP A 178 40.84 -6.86 27.06
N LEU A 179 40.11 -6.21 26.13
CA LEU A 179 38.98 -5.34 26.44
C LEU A 179 37.77 -6.11 26.99
N SER A 180 37.46 -7.30 26.45
CA SER A 180 36.37 -8.14 26.95
C SER A 180 36.60 -8.56 28.39
N VAL A 181 37.85 -8.83 28.75
CA VAL A 181 38.26 -9.15 30.12
C VAL A 181 38.20 -7.91 31.02
N LYS A 182 38.79 -6.79 30.58
CA LYS A 182 38.84 -5.54 31.36
C LYS A 182 37.45 -5.02 31.71
N TYR A 183 36.50 -5.08 30.77
CA TYR A 183 35.16 -4.51 30.93
C TYR A 183 34.06 -5.54 31.19
N GLY A 184 34.33 -6.84 31.05
CA GLY A 184 33.42 -7.91 31.46
C GLY A 184 32.30 -8.22 30.47
N PHE A 185 32.60 -8.31 29.17
CA PHE A 185 31.65 -8.73 28.13
C PHE A 185 32.09 -10.01 27.41
N ILE A 186 31.16 -10.70 26.73
CA ILE A 186 31.46 -11.92 25.96
C ILE A 186 31.69 -11.55 24.48
N ILE A 187 32.69 -12.16 23.84
CA ILE A 187 32.91 -12.04 22.40
C ILE A 187 32.29 -13.25 21.70
N ILE A 188 31.45 -12.99 20.71
CA ILE A 188 30.93 -13.97 19.77
C ILE A 188 31.67 -13.80 18.45
N ALA A 189 32.62 -14.68 18.18
CA ALA A 189 33.41 -14.66 16.95
C ALA A 189 32.78 -15.61 15.92
N ASP A 190 32.08 -15.07 14.91
CA ASP A 190 31.56 -15.87 13.79
C ASP A 190 32.68 -16.15 12.78
N GLU A 191 33.23 -17.35 12.83
CA GLU A 191 34.44 -17.78 12.11
C GLU A 191 34.12 -18.80 11.01
N VAL A 192 32.94 -18.73 10.40
CA VAL A 192 32.54 -19.66 9.33
C VAL A 192 33.41 -19.61 8.08
N TYR A 193 34.20 -18.54 7.88
CA TYR A 193 35.13 -18.38 6.78
C TYR A 193 36.60 -18.61 7.15
N GLN A 194 36.90 -18.95 8.41
CA GLN A 194 38.28 -19.09 8.92
C GLN A 194 39.14 -20.09 8.12
N LEU A 195 38.53 -21.15 7.57
CA LEU A 195 39.21 -22.17 6.77
C LEU A 195 39.19 -21.87 5.25
N LEU A 196 38.74 -20.69 4.86
CA LEU A 196 38.50 -20.30 3.46
C LEU A 196 39.38 -19.12 3.02
N SER A 197 40.50 -18.87 3.70
CA SER A 197 41.54 -17.97 3.20
C SER A 197 42.12 -18.49 1.89
N PHE A 198 42.47 -17.58 0.99
CA PHE A 198 43.03 -17.95 -0.29
C PHE A 198 44.44 -18.55 -0.14
N PRO A 199 44.90 -19.39 -1.10
CA PRO A 199 46.14 -20.14 -0.96
C PRO A 199 47.40 -19.31 -0.69
N HIS A 200 47.42 -18.05 -1.12
CA HIS A 200 48.55 -17.14 -0.95
C HIS A 200 48.45 -16.28 0.33
N VAL A 201 47.34 -16.37 1.06
CA VAL A 201 47.09 -15.62 2.29
C VAL A 201 47.40 -16.52 3.49
N THR A 202 48.16 -15.99 4.45
CA THR A 202 48.34 -16.66 5.74
C THR A 202 47.19 -16.25 6.67
N PRO A 203 46.26 -17.16 7.04
CA PRO A 203 45.14 -16.80 7.89
C PRO A 203 45.62 -16.42 9.30
N PRO A 204 45.05 -15.39 9.94
CA PRO A 204 45.32 -15.14 11.35
C PRO A 204 44.75 -16.28 12.21
N PRO A 205 45.33 -16.57 13.40
CA PRO A 205 44.74 -17.54 14.31
C PRO A 205 43.30 -17.18 14.70
N PRO A 206 42.43 -18.18 14.92
CA PRO A 206 41.07 -17.98 15.40
C PRO A 206 41.02 -17.12 16.68
N MET A 207 39.94 -16.37 16.89
CA MET A 207 39.79 -15.46 18.02
C MET A 207 39.99 -16.17 19.37
N PHE A 208 39.49 -17.40 19.50
CA PHE A 208 39.60 -18.19 20.73
C PHE A 208 41.06 -18.48 21.14
N THR A 209 42.01 -18.48 20.21
CA THR A 209 43.44 -18.67 20.49
C THR A 209 44.01 -17.63 21.46
N PHE A 210 43.42 -16.43 21.47
CA PHE A 210 43.86 -15.33 22.32
C PHE A 210 43.16 -15.31 23.68
N ASP A 211 42.12 -16.12 23.88
CA ASP A 211 41.32 -16.13 25.11
C ASP A 211 42.01 -16.91 26.24
N LYS A 212 42.53 -16.15 27.21
CA LYS A 212 43.10 -16.70 28.46
C LYS A 212 42.14 -16.62 29.65
N HIS A 213 40.99 -16.00 29.48
CA HIS A 213 40.12 -15.56 30.57
C HIS A 213 38.65 -15.95 30.38
N ASP A 214 38.39 -16.87 29.45
CA ASP A 214 37.10 -17.53 29.26
C ASP A 214 35.98 -16.55 28.88
N THR A 215 36.25 -15.68 27.89
CA THR A 215 35.31 -14.66 27.40
C THR A 215 34.90 -14.82 25.93
N VAL A 216 35.49 -15.76 25.19
CA VAL A 216 35.25 -15.94 23.75
C VAL A 216 34.44 -17.21 23.47
N LEU A 217 33.41 -17.07 22.65
CA LEU A 217 32.73 -18.17 21.96
C LEU A 217 32.97 -18.00 20.45
N ALA A 218 33.83 -18.84 19.89
CA ALA A 218 34.13 -18.86 18.45
C ALA A 218 33.25 -19.89 17.73
N LEU A 219 32.51 -19.47 16.71
CA LEU A 219 31.56 -20.32 16.00
C LEU A 219 32.11 -20.72 14.63
N GLY A 220 32.10 -22.02 14.35
CA GLY A 220 32.41 -22.57 13.04
C GLY A 220 31.25 -23.37 12.45
N SER A 221 31.33 -23.65 11.14
CA SER A 221 30.24 -24.32 10.42
C SER A 221 30.73 -25.10 9.21
N PHE A 222 30.14 -26.27 8.98
CA PHE A 222 30.31 -27.05 7.75
C PHE A 222 29.53 -26.48 6.56
N SER A 223 28.78 -25.39 6.76
CA SER A 223 27.92 -24.83 5.71
C SER A 223 28.69 -24.26 4.53
N LYS A 224 29.92 -23.80 4.73
CA LYS A 224 30.74 -23.16 3.67
C LYS A 224 31.89 -24.04 3.17
N ILE A 225 32.20 -25.11 3.92
CA ILE A 225 33.35 -26.01 3.69
C ILE A 225 32.94 -27.46 3.38
N LEU A 226 31.65 -27.76 3.34
CA LEU A 226 31.12 -29.10 3.06
C LEU A 226 29.72 -29.04 2.42
N ALA A 227 28.67 -28.85 3.22
CA ALA A 227 27.31 -28.81 2.73
C ALA A 227 26.37 -28.07 3.71
N PRO A 228 25.68 -26.99 3.28
CA PRO A 228 24.77 -26.21 4.12
C PRO A 228 23.65 -27.02 4.75
N ALA A 229 23.11 -27.99 4.02
CA ALA A 229 21.94 -28.78 4.43
C ALA A 229 22.23 -29.75 5.58
N LEU A 230 23.50 -30.06 5.86
CA LEU A 230 23.86 -30.90 7.00
C LEU A 230 23.54 -30.23 8.34
N ARG A 231 23.42 -28.90 8.36
CA ARG A 231 23.19 -28.11 9.58
C ARG A 231 24.16 -28.50 10.70
N LEU A 232 25.44 -28.69 10.39
CA LEU A 232 26.46 -29.05 11.38
C LEU A 232 27.45 -27.90 11.57
N GLY A 233 27.75 -27.58 12.83
CA GLY A 233 28.73 -26.59 13.23
C GLY A 233 29.29 -26.88 14.60
N TRP A 234 30.09 -25.96 15.12
CA TRP A 234 30.67 -26.06 16.45
C TRP A 234 30.84 -24.69 17.10
N ILE A 235 30.96 -24.70 18.42
CA ILE A 235 31.46 -23.59 19.22
C ILE A 235 32.79 -24.05 19.82
N GLN A 236 33.84 -23.25 19.68
CA GLN A 236 35.05 -23.35 20.48
C GLN A 236 34.96 -22.35 21.63
N GLY A 237 35.09 -22.85 22.86
CA GLY A 237 34.82 -22.07 24.06
C GLY A 237 35.40 -22.73 25.31
N SER A 238 35.33 -22.00 26.43
CA SER A 238 35.77 -22.50 27.73
C SER A 238 34.68 -23.31 28.44
N GLN A 239 35.09 -24.16 29.38
CA GLN A 239 34.13 -24.90 30.21
C GLN A 239 33.23 -23.96 31.04
N LYS A 240 33.77 -22.80 31.46
CA LYS A 240 33.00 -21.76 32.16
C LYS A 240 31.79 -21.32 31.34
N LEU A 241 31.96 -21.04 30.05
CA LEU A 241 30.87 -20.64 29.16
C LEU A 241 30.02 -21.83 28.71
N PHE A 242 30.60 -23.03 28.59
CA PHE A 242 29.82 -24.22 28.25
C PHE A 242 28.88 -24.65 29.36
N SER A 243 29.19 -24.42 30.64
CA SER A 243 28.31 -24.81 31.76
C SER A 243 26.85 -24.35 31.60
N LYS A 244 26.64 -23.12 31.10
CA LYS A 244 25.29 -22.57 30.84
C LYS A 244 24.61 -23.22 29.64
N ILE A 245 25.39 -23.58 28.62
CA ILE A 245 24.90 -24.26 27.41
C ILE A 245 24.54 -25.71 27.74
N GLU A 246 25.38 -26.40 28.50
CA GLU A 246 25.18 -27.79 28.93
C GLU A 246 23.94 -27.94 29.82
N ALA A 247 23.67 -26.96 30.66
CA ALA A 247 22.47 -26.93 31.51
C ALA A 247 21.18 -26.55 30.78
N CYS A 248 21.22 -26.32 29.45
CA CYS A 248 20.04 -25.96 28.67
C CYS A 248 19.07 -27.14 28.56
N GLY A 249 17.84 -26.96 29.05
CA GLY A 249 16.80 -28.00 29.01
C GLY A 249 16.47 -28.52 27.60
N GLN A 250 16.67 -27.70 26.55
CA GLN A 250 16.52 -28.16 25.17
C GLN A 250 17.53 -29.27 24.83
N LEU A 251 18.78 -29.11 25.26
CA LEU A 251 19.87 -30.04 24.98
C LEU A 251 19.82 -31.26 25.89
N ASP A 252 19.37 -31.08 27.13
CA ASP A 252 19.08 -32.17 28.07
C ASP A 252 18.01 -33.10 27.50
N SER A 253 16.89 -32.54 27.02
CA SER A 253 15.81 -33.31 26.39
C SER A 253 16.23 -34.00 25.09
N SER A 254 17.19 -33.45 24.34
CA SER A 254 17.59 -33.99 23.03
C SER A 254 18.82 -34.90 23.07
N GLY A 255 19.50 -35.03 24.22
CA GLY A 255 20.79 -35.72 24.30
C GLY A 255 21.85 -35.10 23.39
N GLY A 256 21.94 -33.77 23.36
CA GLY A 256 22.84 -33.04 22.45
C GLY A 256 22.35 -32.95 21.01
N ILE A 257 23.25 -32.57 20.09
CA ILE A 257 22.91 -32.19 18.72
C ILE A 257 23.33 -33.26 17.69
N ASN A 258 22.31 -33.80 17.00
CA ASN A 258 22.38 -34.63 15.78
C ASN A 258 23.61 -35.57 15.66
N PRO A 259 23.64 -36.67 16.45
CA PRO A 259 24.75 -37.62 16.45
C PRO A 259 24.98 -38.32 15.10
N VAL A 260 23.92 -38.55 14.32
CA VAL A 260 24.00 -39.24 13.02
C VAL A 260 24.84 -38.42 12.02
N ILE A 261 24.50 -37.15 11.83
CA ILE A 261 25.24 -36.28 10.91
C ILE A 261 26.67 -36.07 11.41
N SER A 262 26.87 -35.89 12.72
CA SER A 262 28.20 -35.80 13.32
C SER A 262 29.03 -37.06 13.06
N GLY A 263 28.40 -38.25 13.10
CA GLY A 263 29.05 -39.54 12.79
C GLY A 263 29.46 -39.67 11.32
N ILE A 264 28.61 -39.23 10.39
CA ILE A 264 28.93 -39.23 8.95
C ILE A 264 30.08 -38.27 8.66
N VAL A 265 30.06 -37.07 9.23
CA VAL A 265 31.15 -36.09 9.03
C VAL A 265 32.43 -36.53 9.74
N HIS A 266 32.34 -37.21 10.89
CA HIS A 266 33.48 -37.89 11.50
C HIS A 266 34.15 -38.88 10.54
N ALA A 267 33.37 -39.73 9.86
CA ALA A 267 33.90 -40.64 8.86
C ALA A 267 34.56 -39.88 7.71
N ALA A 268 33.93 -38.81 7.21
CA ALA A 268 34.48 -37.97 6.15
C ALA A 268 35.81 -37.29 6.53
N ILE A 269 35.96 -36.85 7.77
CA ILE A 269 37.22 -36.27 8.27
C ILE A 269 38.28 -37.36 8.41
N SER A 270 37.92 -38.48 9.04
CA SER A 270 38.86 -39.58 9.35
C SER A 270 39.41 -40.25 8.09
N SER A 271 38.61 -40.33 7.03
CA SER A 271 39.03 -40.88 5.73
C SER A 271 39.71 -39.85 4.82
N GLY A 272 39.86 -38.60 5.26
CA GLY A 272 40.49 -37.52 4.48
C GLY A 272 39.59 -36.90 3.40
N LEU A 273 38.37 -37.41 3.19
CA LEU A 273 37.43 -36.90 2.19
C LEU A 273 37.07 -35.42 2.43
N GLN A 274 36.92 -35.01 3.69
CA GLN A 274 36.65 -33.62 4.05
C GLN A 274 37.80 -32.69 3.67
N GLN A 275 39.06 -33.12 3.91
CA GLN A 275 40.22 -32.30 3.57
C GLN A 275 40.34 -32.13 2.05
N GLN A 276 40.22 -33.22 1.29
CA GLN A 276 40.23 -33.17 -0.17
C GLN A 276 39.15 -32.24 -0.72
N HIS A 277 37.96 -32.24 -0.12
CA HIS A 277 36.88 -31.34 -0.53
C HIS A 277 37.16 -29.88 -0.17
N LEU A 278 37.70 -29.61 1.03
CA LEU A 278 38.08 -28.27 1.45
C LEU A 278 39.14 -27.68 0.51
N ASP A 279 40.20 -28.43 0.20
CA ASP A 279 41.30 -27.99 -0.68
C ASP A 279 40.77 -27.62 -2.07
N ALA A 280 39.92 -28.47 -2.66
CA ALA A 280 39.26 -28.20 -3.93
C ALA A 280 38.32 -26.98 -3.87
N THR A 281 37.62 -26.80 -2.75
CA THR A 281 36.72 -25.65 -2.53
C THR A 281 37.49 -24.34 -2.45
N VAL A 282 38.57 -24.29 -1.67
CA VAL A 282 39.44 -23.10 -1.54
C VAL A 282 40.03 -22.74 -2.90
N GLN A 283 40.56 -23.71 -3.64
CA GLN A 283 41.11 -23.48 -4.98
C GLN A 283 40.04 -22.94 -5.95
N THR A 284 38.85 -23.56 -5.97
CA THR A 284 37.75 -23.13 -6.85
C THR A 284 37.29 -21.70 -6.53
N LEU A 285 37.15 -21.36 -5.24
CA LEU A 285 36.76 -20.03 -4.81
C LEU A 285 37.83 -18.99 -5.16
N TRP A 286 39.10 -19.33 -4.96
CA TRP A 286 40.23 -18.48 -5.34
C TRP A 286 40.22 -18.18 -6.84
N GLU A 287 40.10 -19.20 -7.69
CA GLU A 287 40.08 -19.01 -9.14
C GLU A 287 38.92 -18.12 -9.59
N ARG A 288 37.72 -18.31 -9.03
CA ARG A 288 36.55 -17.48 -9.33
C ARG A 288 36.74 -16.04 -8.86
N ALA A 289 37.23 -15.85 -7.64
CA ALA A 289 37.51 -14.53 -7.09
C ALA A 289 38.58 -13.80 -7.90
N ASN A 290 39.69 -14.47 -8.23
CA ASN A 290 40.78 -13.92 -9.02
C ASN A 290 40.30 -13.48 -10.41
N THR A 291 39.50 -14.31 -11.09
CA THR A 291 38.91 -13.95 -12.38
C THR A 291 37.96 -12.76 -12.25
N LEU A 292 37.06 -12.76 -11.26
CA LEU A 292 36.16 -11.64 -10.99
C LEU A 292 36.94 -10.33 -10.75
N MET A 293 37.94 -10.35 -9.87
CA MET A 293 38.75 -9.18 -9.54
C MET A 293 39.58 -8.68 -10.74
N THR A 294 40.14 -9.59 -11.55
CA THR A 294 40.89 -9.24 -12.76
C THR A 294 39.98 -8.52 -13.76
N GLU A 295 38.78 -9.05 -13.97
CA GLU A 295 37.81 -8.50 -14.91
C GLU A 295 37.19 -7.18 -14.39
N LEU A 296 36.91 -7.09 -13.09
CA LEU A 296 36.50 -5.82 -12.46
C LEU A 296 37.60 -4.76 -12.62
N LYS A 297 38.86 -5.10 -12.38
CA LYS A 297 39.98 -4.16 -12.56
C LYS A 297 40.14 -3.71 -14.01
N ALA A 298 39.89 -4.60 -14.98
CA ALA A 298 40.01 -4.30 -16.40
C ALA A 298 38.86 -3.43 -16.93
N HIS A 299 37.65 -3.58 -16.36
CA HIS A 299 36.45 -2.98 -16.94
C HIS A 299 35.82 -1.87 -16.11
N LEU A 300 35.86 -1.92 -14.77
CA LEU A 300 35.15 -0.95 -13.93
C LEU A 300 35.46 0.50 -14.33
N PRO A 301 34.43 1.35 -14.44
CA PRO A 301 34.64 2.74 -14.83
C PRO A 301 35.34 3.54 -13.73
N GLU A 302 35.93 4.66 -14.13
CA GLU A 302 36.67 5.57 -13.25
C GLU A 302 35.84 5.97 -12.01
N GLY A 303 36.52 6.07 -10.87
CA GLY A 303 35.90 6.36 -9.57
C GLY A 303 35.25 5.16 -8.88
N THR A 304 35.16 4.00 -9.54
CA THR A 304 34.71 2.75 -8.89
C THR A 304 35.91 1.96 -8.38
N THR A 305 35.83 1.48 -7.14
CA THR A 305 36.88 0.68 -6.50
C THR A 305 36.30 -0.60 -5.90
N PHE A 306 37.13 -1.56 -5.53
CA PHE A 306 36.68 -2.75 -4.81
C PHE A 306 37.73 -3.21 -3.80
N GLU A 307 37.26 -3.87 -2.75
CA GLU A 307 38.10 -4.47 -1.72
C GLU A 307 38.61 -5.83 -2.18
N VAL A 308 39.90 -6.10 -1.98
CA VAL A 308 40.52 -7.40 -2.26
C VAL A 308 40.32 -8.28 -1.03
N PRO A 309 39.48 -9.33 -1.08
CA PRO A 309 39.25 -10.17 0.07
C PRO A 309 40.41 -11.15 0.26
N ASP A 310 40.70 -11.48 1.52
CA ASP A 310 41.67 -12.51 1.90
C ASP A 310 41.17 -13.94 1.63
N GLY A 311 39.89 -14.08 1.32
CA GLY A 311 39.21 -15.36 1.17
C GLY A 311 37.69 -15.23 1.30
N GLY A 312 37.04 -16.31 1.69
CA GLY A 312 35.59 -16.33 1.89
C GLY A 312 34.83 -16.35 0.57
N TYR A 313 33.70 -15.63 0.50
CA TYR A 313 32.71 -15.73 -0.59
C TYR A 313 32.45 -14.40 -1.32
N PHE A 314 32.92 -13.26 -0.80
CA PHE A 314 32.42 -11.95 -1.18
C PHE A 314 33.53 -10.96 -1.57
N VAL A 315 33.22 -10.12 -2.57
CA VAL A 315 33.96 -8.90 -2.91
C VAL A 315 33.02 -7.72 -2.69
N LEU A 316 33.51 -6.67 -2.02
CA LEU A 316 32.77 -5.43 -1.84
C LEU A 316 33.26 -4.39 -2.85
N VAL A 317 32.34 -3.86 -3.66
CA VAL A 317 32.61 -2.82 -4.65
C VAL A 317 32.03 -1.50 -4.14
N ARG A 318 32.79 -0.41 -4.26
CA ARG A 318 32.39 0.95 -3.91
C ARG A 318 32.24 1.77 -5.19
N LEU A 319 31.03 2.27 -5.42
CA LEU A 319 30.71 3.22 -6.48
C LEU A 319 31.25 4.63 -6.15
N PRO A 320 31.45 5.48 -7.17
CA PRO A 320 31.71 6.90 -6.99
C PRO A 320 30.74 7.58 -6.03
N GLU A 321 31.19 8.66 -5.37
CA GLU A 321 30.32 9.44 -4.49
C GLU A 321 29.14 10.03 -5.26
N GLY A 322 27.97 10.04 -4.61
CA GLY A 322 26.71 10.51 -5.20
C GLY A 322 25.90 9.43 -5.93
N MET A 323 26.45 8.25 -6.19
CA MET A 323 25.72 7.12 -6.78
C MET A 323 25.04 6.26 -5.70
N ASP A 324 23.80 5.82 -5.95
CA ASP A 324 23.08 4.89 -5.07
C ASP A 324 22.97 3.50 -5.72
N ALA A 325 23.44 2.47 -5.01
CA ALA A 325 23.42 1.08 -5.45
C ALA A 325 22.00 0.51 -5.56
N ASN A 326 20.99 1.09 -4.92
CA ASN A 326 19.59 0.70 -5.13
C ASN A 326 19.05 1.28 -6.43
N GLU A 327 19.43 2.51 -6.79
CA GLU A 327 19.04 3.16 -8.04
C GLU A 327 19.71 2.53 -9.26
N LEU A 328 20.95 2.03 -9.10
CA LEU A 328 21.64 1.27 -10.13
C LEU A 328 21.02 -0.11 -10.37
N LEU A 329 20.33 -0.70 -9.38
CA LEU A 329 19.88 -2.09 -9.45
C LEU A 329 18.95 -2.40 -10.63
N PRO A 330 17.93 -1.57 -10.96
CA PRO A 330 17.11 -1.76 -12.16
C PRO A 330 17.92 -1.69 -13.48
N ILE A 331 18.92 -0.81 -13.55
CA ILE A 331 19.81 -0.69 -14.72
C ILE A 331 20.67 -1.95 -14.84
N ALA A 332 21.25 -2.41 -13.72
CA ALA A 332 22.01 -3.66 -13.67
C ALA A 332 21.16 -4.87 -14.14
N GLN A 333 19.89 -4.93 -13.74
CA GLN A 333 18.97 -5.97 -14.18
C GLN A 333 18.72 -5.96 -15.70
N LYS A 334 18.62 -4.78 -16.33
CA LYS A 334 18.56 -4.65 -17.79
C LYS A 334 19.81 -5.21 -18.47
N HIS A 335 20.97 -5.03 -17.85
CA HIS A 335 22.24 -5.64 -18.27
C HIS A 335 22.40 -7.11 -17.87
N LYS A 336 21.35 -7.75 -17.34
CA LYS A 336 21.35 -9.15 -16.90
C LYS A 336 22.41 -9.46 -15.84
N VAL A 337 22.58 -8.54 -14.88
CA VAL A 337 23.39 -8.75 -13.67
C VAL A 337 22.67 -8.21 -12.42
N MET A 338 22.83 -8.89 -11.30
CA MET A 338 22.32 -8.46 -9.99
C MET A 338 23.37 -8.61 -8.91
N TYR A 339 23.28 -7.76 -7.88
CA TYR A 339 24.12 -7.77 -6.69
C TYR A 339 23.27 -7.41 -5.47
N LEU A 340 23.85 -7.49 -4.26
CA LEU A 340 23.17 -7.07 -3.04
C LEU A 340 23.59 -5.63 -2.68
N PRO A 341 22.67 -4.64 -2.68
CA PRO A 341 23.01 -3.26 -2.33
C PRO A 341 23.52 -3.13 -0.88
N GLY A 342 24.52 -2.27 -0.69
CA GLY A 342 25.19 -2.03 0.58
C GLY A 342 24.26 -1.54 1.71
N ALA A 343 23.19 -0.84 1.34
CA ALA A 343 22.11 -0.41 2.25
C ALA A 343 21.49 -1.57 3.06
N SER A 344 21.63 -2.82 2.60
CA SER A 344 21.18 -4.02 3.33
C SER A 344 22.00 -4.30 4.60
N PHE A 345 23.21 -3.77 4.70
CA PHE A 345 24.16 -4.03 5.79
C PHE A 345 24.39 -2.82 6.70
N SER A 346 24.25 -1.60 6.16
CA SER A 346 24.19 -0.33 6.89
C SER A 346 23.59 0.77 6.01
N ASN A 347 22.85 1.72 6.61
CA ASN A 347 22.32 2.90 5.93
C ASN A 347 23.41 3.82 5.35
N ASN A 348 24.64 3.73 5.86
CA ASN A 348 25.78 4.53 5.40
C ASN A 348 26.47 3.94 4.17
N MET A 349 26.00 2.81 3.65
CA MET A 349 26.61 2.09 2.53
C MET A 349 25.79 2.18 1.24
N LYS A 350 25.17 3.33 0.98
CA LYS A 350 24.31 3.52 -0.21
C LYS A 350 25.05 3.30 -1.52
N ASN A 351 26.33 3.65 -1.59
CA ASN A 351 27.16 3.52 -2.79
C ASN A 351 27.97 2.21 -2.84
N TYR A 352 27.59 1.17 -2.10
CA TYR A 352 28.32 -0.10 -2.09
C TYR A 352 27.51 -1.26 -2.67
N LEU A 353 28.22 -2.24 -3.22
CA LEU A 353 27.67 -3.43 -3.86
C LEU A 353 28.40 -4.65 -3.28
N ARG A 354 27.69 -5.64 -2.76
CA ARG A 354 28.31 -6.93 -2.41
C ARG A 354 28.12 -7.94 -3.54
N LEU A 355 29.24 -8.45 -4.06
CA LEU A 355 29.29 -9.49 -5.07
C LEU A 355 29.69 -10.83 -4.44
N SER A 356 29.02 -11.92 -4.81
CA SER A 356 29.37 -13.28 -4.40
C SER A 356 30.00 -14.07 -5.53
N PHE A 357 31.14 -14.72 -5.28
CA PHE A 357 31.82 -15.59 -6.24
C PHE A 357 31.61 -17.09 -5.95
N SER A 358 30.61 -17.45 -5.14
CA SER A 358 30.40 -18.83 -4.67
C SER A 358 29.58 -19.72 -5.60
N TRP A 359 28.86 -19.14 -6.57
CA TRP A 359 27.90 -19.87 -7.41
C TRP A 359 28.40 -20.14 -8.83
N TYR A 360 28.56 -19.09 -9.62
CA TYR A 360 28.90 -19.19 -11.04
C TYR A 360 30.35 -19.64 -11.28
N ASP A 361 30.65 -20.14 -12.48
CA ASP A 361 32.01 -20.54 -12.86
C ASP A 361 32.89 -19.35 -13.26
N GLN A 362 34.17 -19.59 -13.57
CA GLN A 362 35.12 -18.52 -13.91
C GLN A 362 34.70 -17.72 -15.16
N LYS A 363 34.16 -18.39 -16.18
CA LYS A 363 33.74 -17.73 -17.43
C LYS A 363 32.58 -16.77 -17.16
N ASP A 364 31.63 -17.24 -16.36
CA ASP A 364 30.46 -16.48 -15.95
C ASP A 364 30.83 -15.32 -15.00
N MET A 365 31.87 -15.47 -14.15
CA MET A 365 32.41 -14.37 -13.34
C MET A 365 32.87 -13.21 -14.23
N GLY A 366 33.64 -13.50 -15.28
CA GLY A 366 34.10 -12.46 -16.22
C GLY A 366 32.95 -11.82 -16.99
N LEU A 367 31.95 -12.60 -17.42
CA LEU A 367 30.74 -12.07 -18.05
C LEU A 367 29.97 -11.14 -17.10
N GLY A 368 29.80 -11.54 -15.84
CA GLY A 368 29.12 -10.74 -14.83
C GLY A 368 29.84 -9.44 -14.50
N ALA A 369 31.17 -9.46 -14.43
CA ALA A 369 31.99 -8.27 -14.23
C ALA A 369 31.81 -7.24 -15.36
N ARG A 370 31.85 -7.70 -16.62
CA ARG A 370 31.61 -6.85 -17.80
C ARG A 370 30.21 -6.25 -17.81
N ARG A 371 29.17 -7.07 -17.61
CA ARG A 371 27.77 -6.60 -17.52
C ARG A 371 27.58 -5.57 -16.39
N LEU A 372 28.21 -5.79 -15.24
CA LEU A 372 28.14 -4.85 -14.12
C LEU A 372 28.83 -3.53 -14.47
N SER A 373 29.99 -3.60 -15.10
CA SER A 373 30.69 -2.41 -15.57
C SER A 373 29.86 -1.61 -16.58
N ASP A 374 29.21 -2.27 -17.53
CA ASP A 374 28.36 -1.60 -18.53
C ASP A 374 27.16 -0.92 -17.87
N ALA A 375 26.54 -1.59 -16.89
CA ALA A 375 25.46 -1.00 -16.11
C ALA A 375 25.90 0.25 -15.31
N ILE A 376 27.10 0.21 -14.70
CA ILE A 376 27.62 1.36 -13.96
C ILE A 376 27.88 2.55 -14.90
N ARG A 377 28.43 2.31 -16.09
CA ARG A 377 28.63 3.35 -17.11
C ARG A 377 27.31 3.98 -17.55
N GLU A 378 26.30 3.15 -17.87
CA GLU A 378 24.97 3.67 -18.23
C GLU A 378 24.38 4.53 -17.10
N TYR A 379 24.54 4.13 -15.84
CA TYR A 379 24.06 4.94 -14.71
C TYR A 379 24.84 6.25 -14.55
N GLN A 380 26.16 6.25 -14.76
CA GLN A 380 26.96 7.48 -14.78
C GLN A 380 26.50 8.44 -15.90
N GLU A 381 26.19 7.91 -17.08
CA GLU A 381 25.65 8.70 -18.21
C GLU A 381 24.28 9.29 -17.88
N VAL A 382 23.38 8.50 -17.25
CA VAL A 382 22.07 8.99 -16.79
C VAL A 382 22.22 10.11 -15.76
N LEU A 383 23.15 9.99 -14.81
CA LEU A 383 23.41 11.04 -13.83
C LEU A 383 24.04 12.29 -14.47
N ALA A 384 24.96 12.12 -15.41
CA ALA A 384 25.56 13.23 -16.16
C ALA A 384 24.52 13.94 -17.05
N ALA A 385 23.58 13.20 -17.65
CA ALA A 385 22.47 13.76 -18.42
C ALA A 385 21.53 14.58 -17.52
N LYS A 386 21.17 14.05 -16.34
CA LYS A 386 20.38 14.80 -15.34
C LYS A 386 21.09 16.07 -14.88
N GLN A 387 22.40 16.01 -14.62
CA GLN A 387 23.17 17.21 -14.25
C GLN A 387 23.26 18.22 -15.40
N LYS A 388 23.37 17.75 -16.66
CA LYS A 388 23.34 18.61 -17.84
C LYS A 388 21.98 19.25 -18.06
N GLU A 389 20.88 18.51 -17.91
CA GLU A 389 19.51 19.02 -17.98
C GLU A 389 19.25 20.07 -16.90
N VAL A 390 19.71 19.84 -15.67
CA VAL A 390 19.63 20.83 -14.58
C VAL A 390 20.48 22.08 -14.88
N SER A 391 21.66 21.92 -15.49
CA SER A 391 22.52 23.06 -15.89
C SER A 391 22.03 23.82 -17.14
N SER A 392 21.25 23.16 -18.02
CA SER A 392 20.63 23.79 -19.20
C SER A 392 19.27 24.40 -18.88
N GLU A 393 18.54 23.89 -17.88
CA GLU A 393 17.33 24.51 -17.35
C GLU A 393 17.62 25.84 -16.62
N GLU A 394 18.86 26.10 -16.20
CA GLU A 394 19.26 27.43 -15.72
C GLU A 394 19.44 28.48 -16.84
N LYS A 395 19.38 28.10 -18.13
CA LYS A 395 19.61 29.03 -19.25
C LYS A 395 18.60 29.00 -20.40
N THR A 396 17.56 28.19 -20.36
CA THR A 396 16.48 28.26 -21.35
C THR A 396 15.13 28.12 -20.67
N ALA A 397 14.30 29.15 -20.85
CA ALA A 397 12.94 29.25 -20.35
C ALA A 397 12.16 27.93 -20.55
N LYS A 398 11.62 27.42 -19.44
CA LYS A 398 10.70 26.27 -19.40
C LYS A 398 9.51 26.48 -20.34
N PRO A 399 9.03 25.43 -21.04
CA PRO A 399 7.75 25.48 -21.72
C PRO A 399 6.61 25.50 -20.69
N GLU A 400 5.62 26.34 -20.93
CA GLU A 400 4.44 26.51 -20.09
C GLU A 400 3.53 25.28 -20.12
N GLY A 401 3.53 24.52 -19.02
CA GLY A 401 2.39 23.74 -18.56
C GLY A 401 2.04 24.20 -17.15
N LYS A 402 0.95 24.95 -16.97
CA LYS A 402 0.56 25.49 -15.65
C LYS A 402 0.02 24.38 -14.74
N GLY A 403 0.91 23.74 -13.98
CA GLY A 403 0.55 23.01 -12.77
C GLY A 403 0.04 23.92 -11.66
N VAL A 404 -0.50 23.32 -10.59
CA VAL A 404 -1.04 24.05 -9.43
C VAL A 404 0.06 24.90 -8.79
N ARG A 405 -0.18 26.21 -8.69
CA ARG A 405 0.79 27.16 -8.15
C ARG A 405 0.61 27.31 -6.65
N VAL A 406 1.60 26.84 -5.87
CA VAL A 406 1.51 26.74 -4.40
C VAL A 406 2.41 27.75 -3.72
N ALA A 407 1.83 28.62 -2.90
CA ALA A 407 2.57 29.48 -1.98
C ALA A 407 2.61 28.90 -0.57
N VAL A 408 3.71 29.10 0.16
CA VAL A 408 3.89 28.56 1.52
C VAL A 408 4.06 29.69 2.52
N HIS A 409 3.19 29.74 3.52
CA HIS A 409 3.26 30.66 4.65
C HIS A 409 3.91 29.93 5.84
N GLY A 410 5.04 30.47 6.32
CA GLY A 410 5.92 29.78 7.29
C GLY A 410 7.03 28.94 6.64
N HIS A 411 7.45 29.31 5.43
CA HIS A 411 8.49 28.61 4.65
C HIS A 411 9.86 28.52 5.35
N ASP A 412 10.17 29.47 6.24
CA ASP A 412 11.38 29.55 7.06
C ASP A 412 11.33 28.59 8.26
N GLY A 413 10.14 28.08 8.58
CA GLY A 413 9.94 27.02 9.56
C GLY A 413 10.33 25.64 9.01
N ARG A 414 10.68 24.71 9.91
CA ARG A 414 11.14 23.36 9.55
C ARG A 414 10.19 22.57 8.64
N LEU A 415 8.88 22.73 8.81
CA LEU A 415 7.88 22.05 7.97
C LEU A 415 7.69 22.80 6.64
N GLY A 416 7.67 24.12 6.67
CA GLY A 416 7.55 24.96 5.48
C GLY A 416 8.72 24.75 4.52
N SER A 417 9.96 24.69 5.02
CA SER A 417 11.14 24.47 4.19
C SER A 417 11.12 23.10 3.50
N LEU A 418 10.66 22.06 4.21
CA LEU A 418 10.50 20.72 3.65
C LEU A 418 9.40 20.67 2.59
N ILE A 419 8.26 21.35 2.80
CA ILE A 419 7.19 21.45 1.79
C ILE A 419 7.73 22.11 0.51
N VAL A 420 8.54 23.16 0.64
CA VAL A 420 9.18 23.82 -0.50
C VAL A 420 10.20 22.90 -1.19
N THR A 421 11.02 22.17 -0.44
CA THR A 421 11.97 21.20 -0.99
C THR A 421 11.28 20.09 -1.77
N GLU A 422 10.16 19.57 -1.27
CA GLU A 422 9.39 18.53 -1.96
C GLU A 422 8.63 19.08 -3.18
N LEU A 423 8.11 20.31 -3.12
CA LEU A 423 7.56 21.00 -4.31
C LEU A 423 8.60 21.12 -5.44
N GLY A 424 9.88 21.31 -5.09
CA GLY A 424 10.98 21.37 -6.06
C GLY A 424 11.33 20.03 -6.71
N LYS A 425 10.88 18.90 -6.15
CA LYS A 425 11.11 17.55 -6.69
C LYS A 425 9.99 17.06 -7.61
N VAL A 426 8.95 17.86 -7.82
CA VAL A 426 7.82 17.52 -8.69
C VAL A 426 8.21 17.77 -10.15
N GLU A 427 8.74 16.73 -10.81
CA GLU A 427 9.23 16.80 -12.19
C GLU A 427 8.11 16.78 -13.25
N ASP A 428 6.91 16.30 -12.90
CA ASP A 428 5.79 16.13 -13.84
C ASP A 428 4.99 17.43 -14.13
N GLY A 429 5.40 18.56 -13.53
CA GLY A 429 4.75 19.86 -13.70
C GLY A 429 3.35 19.95 -13.10
N SER A 430 2.91 19.00 -12.28
CA SER A 430 1.56 18.94 -11.73
C SER A 430 1.31 19.94 -10.58
N ALA A 431 2.36 20.31 -9.85
CA ALA A 431 2.37 21.40 -8.88
C ALA A 431 3.74 22.09 -8.90
N SER A 432 3.78 23.41 -8.70
CA SER A 432 5.02 24.18 -8.65
C SER A 432 5.00 25.19 -7.52
N PHE A 433 6.17 25.44 -6.92
CA PHE A 433 6.31 26.46 -5.89
C PHE A 433 6.20 27.85 -6.51
N ALA A 434 5.18 28.60 -6.09
CA ALA A 434 4.88 29.94 -6.57
C ALA A 434 5.59 31.03 -5.77
N GLY A 435 5.91 30.75 -4.50
CA GLY A 435 6.70 31.62 -3.64
C GLY A 435 6.33 31.54 -2.16
N ALA A 436 7.08 32.26 -1.33
CA ALA A 436 6.87 32.29 0.11
C ALA A 436 6.04 33.51 0.53
N ILE A 437 5.09 33.30 1.45
CA ILE A 437 4.45 34.41 2.15
C ILE A 437 5.21 34.62 3.46
N VAL A 438 5.80 35.79 3.64
CA VAL A 438 6.56 36.16 4.85
C VAL A 438 5.79 37.25 5.60
N THR A 439 5.27 36.93 6.80
CA THR A 439 4.59 37.92 7.65
C THR A 439 5.49 38.49 8.76
N ARG A 440 6.82 38.31 8.64
CA ARG A 440 7.83 39.08 9.39
C ARG A 440 8.21 40.31 8.56
N PHE A 441 7.73 41.48 8.97
CA PHE A 441 8.28 42.75 8.51
C PHE A 441 9.69 42.86 9.09
N GLU A 442 10.75 42.51 8.33
CA GLU A 442 12.13 43.02 8.51
C GLU A 442 13.20 42.43 7.58
N THR A 443 12.93 41.39 6.77
CA THR A 443 13.94 40.87 5.83
C THR A 443 13.36 40.67 4.42
N GLY A 444 13.92 41.40 3.45
CA GLY A 444 13.39 41.55 2.10
C GLY A 444 13.44 40.30 1.22
N VAL A 445 12.41 39.48 1.31
CA VAL A 445 12.03 38.52 0.26
C VAL A 445 10.76 39.03 -0.41
N GLN A 446 10.77 39.17 -1.74
CA GLN A 446 9.61 39.59 -2.54
C GLN A 446 8.44 38.60 -2.33
N ALA A 447 7.28 39.12 -1.93
CA ALA A 447 6.04 38.34 -1.95
C ALA A 447 5.72 37.90 -3.40
N PRO A 448 5.25 36.66 -3.63
CA PRO A 448 4.91 36.20 -4.97
C PRO A 448 3.73 37.00 -5.54
N ASP A 449 3.61 37.04 -6.87
CA ASP A 449 2.38 37.52 -7.51
C ASP A 449 1.22 36.58 -7.14
N LEU A 450 0.38 37.05 -6.23
CA LEU A 450 -0.75 36.30 -5.69
C LEU A 450 -1.84 36.02 -6.74
N ASN A 451 -1.84 36.71 -7.90
CA ASN A 451 -2.75 36.34 -9.01
C ASN A 451 -2.36 35.02 -9.66
N ASP A 452 -1.09 34.63 -9.54
CA ASP A 452 -0.54 33.38 -10.06
C ASP A 452 -0.39 32.32 -8.95
N VAL A 453 -1.10 32.47 -7.82
CA VAL A 453 -1.15 31.50 -6.71
C VAL A 453 -2.54 30.88 -6.65
N ASP A 454 -2.61 29.55 -6.70
CA ASP A 454 -3.87 28.79 -6.58
C ASP A 454 -4.13 28.35 -5.14
N VAL A 455 -3.07 27.99 -4.41
CA VAL A 455 -3.16 27.46 -3.04
C VAL A 455 -2.10 28.09 -2.15
N VAL A 456 -2.50 28.52 -0.96
CA VAL A 456 -1.61 28.91 0.14
C VAL A 456 -1.62 27.82 1.20
N ILE A 457 -0.44 27.26 1.52
CA ILE A 457 -0.27 26.33 2.63
C ILE A 457 0.32 27.10 3.82
N ASP A 458 -0.48 27.26 4.88
CA ASP A 458 -0.06 27.85 6.15
C ASP A 458 0.35 26.75 7.15
N VAL A 459 1.61 26.82 7.59
CA VAL A 459 2.19 25.95 8.63
C VAL A 459 2.80 26.78 9.76
N THR A 460 2.33 28.02 9.96
CA THR A 460 2.81 28.92 11.00
C THR A 460 2.17 28.64 12.38
N LEU A 461 2.18 29.63 13.27
CA LEU A 461 1.45 29.61 14.54
C LEU A 461 0.07 30.26 14.33
N PRO A 462 -0.93 30.07 15.22
CA PRO A 462 -2.27 30.65 15.03
C PRO A 462 -2.28 32.18 14.79
N ALA A 463 -1.35 32.92 15.40
CA ALA A 463 -1.17 34.35 15.14
C ALA A 463 -0.68 34.64 13.71
N GLY A 464 0.13 33.76 13.13
CA GLY A 464 0.54 33.79 11.74
C GLY A 464 -0.64 33.47 10.81
N THR A 465 -1.44 32.44 11.11
CA THR A 465 -2.67 32.12 10.36
C THR A 465 -3.59 33.34 10.26
N LYS A 466 -3.78 34.07 11.37
CA LYS A 466 -4.56 35.31 11.36
C LYS A 466 -3.97 36.37 10.44
N LYS A 467 -2.64 36.58 10.50
CA LYS A 467 -1.93 37.55 9.67
C LYS A 467 -2.01 37.23 8.17
N VAL A 468 -1.92 35.97 7.75
CA VAL A 468 -2.02 35.62 6.32
C VAL A 468 -3.46 35.80 5.81
N ILE A 469 -4.46 35.49 6.63
CA ILE A 469 -5.87 35.75 6.29
C ILE A 469 -6.11 37.25 6.09
N SER A 470 -5.67 38.09 7.04
CA SER A 470 -5.80 39.54 6.93
C SER A 470 -5.07 40.07 5.70
N TYR A 471 -3.83 39.65 5.47
CA TYR A 471 -3.03 40.06 4.32
C TYR A 471 -3.71 39.72 2.99
N LEU A 472 -4.18 38.48 2.80
CA LEU A 472 -4.84 38.06 1.56
C LEU A 472 -6.15 38.83 1.31
N ARG A 473 -6.93 39.09 2.37
CA ARG A 473 -8.14 39.90 2.27
C ARG A 473 -7.84 41.36 1.91
N GLU A 474 -6.85 41.97 2.55
CA GLU A 474 -6.40 43.33 2.23
C GLU A 474 -5.95 43.45 0.76
N GLN A 475 -5.25 42.46 0.22
CA GLN A 475 -4.85 42.47 -1.20
C GLN A 475 -6.07 42.37 -2.13
N LYS A 476 -7.11 41.60 -1.76
CA LYS A 476 -8.35 41.51 -2.54
C LYS A 476 -9.17 42.80 -2.45
N ASP A 477 -9.33 43.35 -1.25
CA ASP A 477 -10.10 44.57 -1.02
C ASP A 477 -9.42 45.80 -1.66
N ALA A 478 -8.09 45.80 -1.75
CA ALA A 478 -7.30 46.78 -2.50
C ALA A 478 -7.28 46.55 -4.03
N GLY A 479 -7.97 45.54 -4.54
CA GLY A 479 -8.05 45.22 -5.98
C GLY A 479 -6.75 44.67 -6.60
N LYS A 480 -5.76 44.28 -5.80
CA LYS A 480 -4.45 43.80 -6.26
C LYS A 480 -4.47 42.33 -6.69
N ILE A 481 -5.45 41.55 -6.20
CA ILE A 481 -5.67 40.16 -6.61
C ILE A 481 -7.11 39.95 -7.09
N SER A 482 -7.25 39.23 -8.19
CA SER A 482 -8.54 38.93 -8.83
C SER A 482 -9.34 37.85 -8.11
N LYS A 483 -8.65 36.86 -7.53
CA LYS A 483 -9.23 35.75 -6.76
C LYS A 483 -8.45 35.52 -5.47
N LEU A 484 -9.15 35.07 -4.42
CA LEU A 484 -8.46 34.58 -3.22
C LEU A 484 -7.98 33.15 -3.46
N PRO A 485 -6.73 32.81 -3.10
CA PRO A 485 -6.24 31.45 -3.19
C PRO A 485 -6.91 30.54 -2.16
N ALA A 486 -7.00 29.24 -2.45
CA ALA A 486 -7.43 28.25 -1.47
C ALA A 486 -6.43 28.21 -0.31
N LEU A 487 -6.91 28.07 0.92
CA LEU A 487 -6.07 28.10 2.12
C LEU A 487 -6.03 26.73 2.80
N VAL A 488 -4.85 26.13 2.88
CA VAL A 488 -4.61 24.88 3.62
C VAL A 488 -3.89 25.24 4.92
N VAL A 489 -4.52 25.01 6.06
CA VAL A 489 -3.96 25.30 7.39
C VAL A 489 -3.52 24.00 8.05
N GLY A 490 -2.21 23.82 8.14
CA GLY A 490 -1.52 22.78 8.91
C GLY A 490 -1.13 23.20 10.33
N THR A 491 -1.48 24.43 10.72
CA THR A 491 -1.21 25.01 12.03
C THR A 491 -2.00 24.31 13.14
N THR A 492 -1.34 24.02 14.26
CA THR A 492 -1.98 23.44 15.46
C THR A 492 -2.14 24.51 16.56
N GLY A 493 -3.21 24.42 17.36
CA GLY A 493 -3.48 25.36 18.46
C GLY A 493 -4.86 26.05 18.37
N ALA A 494 -5.03 27.14 19.11
CA ALA A 494 -6.25 27.96 19.10
C ALA A 494 -6.31 28.81 17.83
N LEU A 495 -6.77 28.20 16.73
CA LEU A 495 -6.90 28.84 15.44
C LEU A 495 -7.93 29.99 15.47
N PRO A 496 -7.74 31.05 14.67
CA PRO A 496 -8.70 32.15 14.53
C PRO A 496 -9.93 31.70 13.72
N MET A 497 -10.82 30.94 14.37
CA MET A 497 -11.94 30.27 13.67
C MET A 497 -12.91 31.25 13.01
N GLU A 498 -13.20 32.40 13.65
CA GLU A 498 -14.06 33.44 13.04
C GLU A 498 -13.47 33.99 11.73
N ASP A 499 -12.15 34.25 11.71
CA ASP A 499 -11.44 34.74 10.53
C ASP A 499 -11.38 33.68 9.42
N LEU A 500 -11.16 32.41 9.79
CA LEU A 500 -11.16 31.27 8.88
C LEU A 500 -12.56 31.00 8.30
N GLU A 501 -13.61 31.10 9.10
CA GLU A 501 -14.99 30.98 8.65
C GLU A 501 -15.36 32.12 7.70
N ALA A 502 -14.96 33.36 8.02
CA ALA A 502 -15.13 34.49 7.12
C ALA A 502 -14.37 34.30 5.80
N TYR A 503 -13.14 33.80 5.83
CA TYR A 503 -12.36 33.50 4.62
C TYR A 503 -12.99 32.35 3.81
N SER A 504 -13.51 31.32 4.48
CA SER A 504 -14.13 30.15 3.85
C SER A 504 -15.36 30.47 3.00
N LYS A 505 -16.05 31.58 3.31
CA LYS A 505 -17.15 32.12 2.50
C LYS A 505 -16.68 32.70 1.16
N LEU A 506 -15.40 33.03 1.04
CA LEU A 506 -14.82 33.72 -0.12
C LEU A 506 -13.86 32.85 -0.93
N ALA A 507 -13.20 31.86 -0.31
CA ALA A 507 -12.32 30.89 -0.96
C ALA A 507 -12.23 29.58 -0.14
N PRO A 508 -11.90 28.43 -0.76
CA PRO A 508 -11.84 27.14 -0.06
C PRO A 508 -10.82 27.15 1.10
N VAL A 509 -11.19 26.56 2.23
CA VAL A 509 -10.31 26.39 3.40
C VAL A 509 -10.26 24.92 3.80
N ALA A 510 -9.06 24.36 3.95
CA ALA A 510 -8.82 23.01 4.46
C ALA A 510 -8.04 23.07 5.79
N LEU A 511 -8.63 22.55 6.86
CA LEU A 511 -8.00 22.47 8.18
C LEU A 511 -7.53 21.04 8.47
N ARG A 512 -6.25 20.87 8.83
CA ARG A 512 -5.68 19.58 9.25
C ARG A 512 -4.71 19.76 10.41
N SER A 513 -4.92 18.99 11.48
CA SER A 513 -4.03 18.99 12.66
C SER A 513 -2.75 18.19 12.45
N ASN A 514 -2.69 17.36 11.40
CA ASN A 514 -1.55 16.52 11.04
C ASN A 514 -1.72 16.05 9.58
N PHE A 515 -0.65 16.08 8.79
CA PHE A 515 -0.62 15.60 7.41
C PHE A 515 -0.14 14.13 7.27
N SER A 516 0.07 13.38 8.37
CA SER A 516 0.44 11.96 8.29
C SER A 516 -0.73 11.11 7.78
N VAL A 517 -0.42 10.21 6.84
CA VAL A 517 -1.35 9.19 6.32
C VAL A 517 -1.65 8.10 7.36
N GLY A 518 -0.72 7.83 8.29
CA GLY A 518 -0.86 6.77 9.29
C GLY A 518 -1.76 7.12 10.47
N VAL A 519 -1.87 8.41 10.83
CA VAL A 519 -2.68 8.87 11.98
C VAL A 519 -4.18 8.58 11.81
N PRO A 520 -4.82 8.80 10.64
CA PRO A 520 -6.20 8.40 10.41
C PRO A 520 -6.43 6.88 10.58
N LEU A 521 -5.51 6.03 10.11
CA LEU A 521 -5.62 4.58 10.27
C LEU A 521 -5.56 4.20 11.75
N VAL A 522 -4.60 4.73 12.48
CA VAL A 522 -4.49 4.51 13.94
C VAL A 522 -5.74 5.00 14.66
N SER A 523 -6.26 6.16 14.28
CA SER A 523 -7.53 6.67 14.81
C SER A 523 -8.71 5.72 14.58
N GLU A 524 -8.77 4.98 13.48
CA GLU A 524 -9.83 3.99 13.26
C GLU A 524 -9.58 2.67 14.01
N LEU A 525 -8.32 2.23 14.09
CA LEU A 525 -7.93 1.04 14.85
C LEU A 525 -8.24 1.19 16.34
N ILE A 526 -7.92 2.34 16.94
CA ILE A 526 -8.17 2.60 18.36
C ILE A 526 -9.67 2.69 18.66
N LYS A 527 -10.48 3.23 17.74
CA LYS A 527 -11.95 3.24 17.89
C LYS A 527 -12.52 1.82 17.85
N ALA A 528 -12.03 1.00 16.91
CA ALA A 528 -12.46 -0.39 16.79
C ALA A 528 -12.06 -1.23 18.00
N ALA A 529 -10.84 -1.03 18.53
CA ALA A 529 -10.36 -1.67 19.74
C ALA A 529 -11.18 -1.24 20.96
N ALA A 530 -11.33 0.08 21.18
CA ALA A 530 -12.11 0.62 22.29
C ALA A 530 -13.55 0.09 22.32
N PHE A 531 -14.20 -0.01 21.16
CA PHE A 531 -15.58 -0.51 21.07
C PHE A 531 -15.72 -2.02 21.32
N LYS A 532 -14.68 -2.82 21.03
CA LYS A 532 -14.75 -4.29 21.16
C LYS A 532 -14.29 -4.81 22.51
N LEU A 533 -13.49 -4.03 23.25
CA LEU A 533 -12.94 -4.46 24.53
C LEU A 533 -14.02 -4.43 25.63
N PRO A 534 -14.03 -5.42 26.55
CA PRO A 534 -15.01 -5.48 27.63
C PRO A 534 -14.93 -4.27 28.57
N ALA A 535 -16.07 -3.88 29.14
CA ALA A 535 -16.17 -2.75 30.06
C ALA A 535 -15.47 -2.96 31.41
N LYS A 536 -15.41 -4.20 31.90
CA LYS A 536 -14.82 -4.53 33.20
C LYS A 536 -13.38 -5.03 33.02
N GLY A 537 -12.45 -4.38 33.71
CA GLY A 537 -11.05 -4.79 33.79
C GLY A 537 -10.12 -4.18 32.73
N TRP A 538 -10.63 -3.38 31.79
CA TRP A 538 -9.83 -2.77 30.73
C TRP A 538 -9.75 -1.25 30.85
N ASN A 539 -8.54 -0.70 30.79
CA ASN A 539 -8.26 0.74 30.82
C ASN A 539 -7.54 1.19 29.53
N VAL A 540 -7.68 2.46 29.17
CA VAL A 540 -6.99 3.04 27.99
C VAL A 540 -6.19 4.28 28.36
N GLU A 541 -4.96 4.38 27.84
CA GLU A 541 -4.08 5.54 27.99
C GLU A 541 -3.44 5.93 26.65
N VAL A 542 -3.11 7.21 26.50
CA VAL A 542 -2.41 7.74 25.32
C VAL A 542 -1.07 8.31 25.76
N THR A 543 0.03 7.84 25.16
CA THR A 543 1.36 8.40 25.39
C THR A 543 1.91 8.95 24.08
N GLU A 544 2.52 10.13 24.10
CA GLU A 544 3.23 10.70 22.96
C GLU A 544 4.68 11.02 23.27
N ILE A 545 5.55 10.84 22.29
CA ILE A 545 6.96 11.24 22.34
C ILE A 545 7.24 12.16 21.16
N HIS A 546 7.79 13.33 21.44
CA HIS A 546 8.24 14.29 20.42
C HIS A 546 9.60 14.86 20.82
N HIS A 547 10.29 15.49 19.89
CA HIS A 547 11.55 16.17 20.15
C HIS A 547 11.41 17.27 21.21
N THR A 548 12.52 17.59 21.88
CA THR A 548 12.59 18.60 22.96
C THR A 548 12.07 19.99 22.57
N LYS A 549 12.24 20.37 21.30
CA LYS A 549 11.84 21.69 20.77
C LYS A 549 10.35 21.83 20.42
N LYS A 550 9.50 20.83 20.70
CA LYS A 550 8.08 20.89 20.35
C LYS A 550 7.29 21.65 21.41
N LEU A 551 6.58 22.70 20.97
CA LEU A 551 5.96 23.70 21.86
C LEU A 551 4.60 23.26 22.43
N ASP A 552 3.82 22.45 21.71
CA ASP A 552 2.51 21.98 22.15
C ASP A 552 2.61 20.67 22.94
N ALA A 553 1.99 20.59 24.12
CA ALA A 553 1.84 19.38 24.92
C ALA A 553 0.45 19.34 25.60
N PRO A 554 -0.40 18.31 25.35
CA PRO A 554 -0.25 17.26 24.35
C PRO A 554 -0.28 17.80 22.92
N SER A 555 0.38 17.11 21.97
CA SER A 555 0.43 17.56 20.59
C SER A 555 -0.95 17.55 19.94
N GLY A 556 -1.13 18.36 18.89
CA GLY A 556 -2.37 18.35 18.10
C GLY A 556 -2.80 16.96 17.62
N THR A 557 -1.85 16.05 17.38
CA THR A 557 -2.13 14.66 17.00
C THR A 557 -2.64 13.83 18.18
N ALA A 558 -2.01 13.93 19.35
CA ALA A 558 -2.49 13.25 20.56
C ALA A 558 -3.89 13.72 20.94
N LYS A 559 -4.15 15.04 20.87
CA LYS A 559 -5.50 15.61 21.06
C LYS A 559 -6.53 15.01 20.10
N THR A 560 -6.17 14.81 18.84
CA THR A 560 -7.04 14.17 17.84
C THR A 560 -7.33 12.71 18.19
N LEU A 561 -6.33 11.93 18.62
CA LEU A 561 -6.52 10.53 19.02
C LEU A 561 -7.41 10.41 20.27
N VAL A 562 -7.20 11.28 21.27
CA VAL A 562 -8.03 11.35 22.49
C VAL A 562 -9.47 11.72 22.16
N LYS A 563 -9.67 12.73 21.29
CA LYS A 563 -11.02 13.11 20.83
C LYS A 563 -11.69 11.98 20.06
N SER A 564 -10.95 11.26 19.23
CA SER A 564 -11.42 10.09 18.50
C SER A 564 -11.85 8.95 19.43
N LEU A 565 -11.10 8.71 20.51
CA LEU A 565 -11.45 7.73 21.55
C LEU A 565 -12.70 8.19 22.31
N ALA A 566 -12.73 9.42 22.82
CA ALA A 566 -13.86 9.97 23.56
C ALA A 566 -15.17 9.90 22.74
N ALA A 567 -15.10 10.14 21.42
CA ALA A 567 -16.24 10.05 20.53
C ALA A 567 -16.84 8.63 20.40
N THR A 568 -16.14 7.58 20.84
CA THR A 568 -16.70 6.21 20.85
C THR A 568 -17.66 5.96 22.00
N GLY A 569 -17.56 6.72 23.10
CA GLY A 569 -18.29 6.43 24.35
C GLY A 569 -17.99 5.04 24.92
N ALA A 570 -16.84 4.44 24.57
CA ALA A 570 -16.51 3.08 24.95
C ALA A 570 -16.32 2.95 26.47
N PRO A 571 -16.79 1.85 27.10
CA PRO A 571 -16.74 1.71 28.56
C PRO A 571 -15.32 1.64 29.14
N CYS A 572 -14.32 1.27 28.35
CA CYS A 572 -12.90 1.23 28.75
C CYS A 572 -12.29 2.63 28.99
N LEU A 573 -13.02 3.71 28.68
CA LEU A 573 -12.64 5.10 28.97
C LEU A 573 -12.94 5.52 30.42
N GLY A 574 -13.56 4.65 31.22
CA GLY A 574 -13.93 4.94 32.60
C GLY A 574 -15.01 6.04 32.74
N GLU A 575 -15.25 6.49 33.97
CA GLU A 575 -16.31 7.45 34.30
C GLU A 575 -16.08 8.86 33.72
N THR A 576 -14.84 9.21 33.41
CA THR A 576 -14.46 10.52 32.83
C THR A 576 -14.69 10.61 31.32
N GLY A 577 -14.86 9.48 30.63
CA GLY A 577 -15.04 9.42 29.18
C GLY A 577 -13.84 9.90 28.36
N GLN A 578 -12.68 10.11 28.99
CA GLN A 578 -11.45 10.58 28.33
C GLN A 578 -10.25 9.74 28.76
N ALA A 579 -9.45 9.33 27.77
CA ALA A 579 -8.21 8.61 28.00
C ALA A 579 -7.13 9.58 28.56
N PRO A 580 -6.46 9.24 29.68
CA PRO A 580 -5.30 9.98 30.17
C PRO A 580 -4.24 10.13 29.08
N THR A 581 -3.61 11.30 29.01
CA THR A 581 -2.60 11.60 27.98
C THR A 581 -1.28 12.02 28.61
N HIS A 582 -0.19 11.34 28.25
CA HIS A 582 1.15 11.61 28.74
C HIS A 582 2.05 12.08 27.60
N SER A 583 2.74 13.20 27.81
CA SER A 583 3.59 13.82 26.80
C SER A 583 5.06 13.81 27.22
N LEU A 584 5.88 13.05 26.49
CA LEU A 584 7.32 12.97 26.68
C LEU A 584 8.04 13.81 25.62
N ARG A 585 9.13 14.47 26.03
CA ARG A 585 9.95 15.33 25.16
C ARG A 585 11.38 14.82 25.17
N LEU A 586 11.74 13.99 24.19
CA LEU A 586 13.00 13.22 24.16
C LEU A 586 13.76 13.47 22.86
N GLY A 587 15.06 13.80 22.99
CA GLY A 587 16.00 13.88 21.87
C GLY A 587 15.48 14.67 20.65
N ASP A 588 15.67 14.07 19.48
CA ASP A 588 15.28 14.53 18.15
C ASP A 588 14.04 13.81 17.57
N GLU A 589 13.34 13.02 18.40
CA GLU A 589 12.17 12.23 18.03
C GLU A 589 11.15 13.01 17.19
N VAL A 590 10.82 12.47 16.02
CA VAL A 590 9.96 13.16 15.04
C VAL A 590 8.50 13.17 15.49
N GLY A 591 8.05 12.07 16.10
CA GLY A 591 6.71 11.94 16.64
C GLY A 591 6.28 10.48 16.74
N GLN A 592 6.11 10.02 17.97
CA GLN A 592 5.52 8.73 18.30
C GLN A 592 4.24 8.95 19.11
N HIS A 593 3.20 8.20 18.78
CA HIS A 593 1.91 8.22 19.47
C HIS A 593 1.49 6.79 19.73
N THR A 594 1.39 6.41 21.00
CA THR A 594 0.96 5.08 21.44
C THR A 594 -0.37 5.20 22.16
N VAL A 595 -1.33 4.36 21.77
CA VAL A 595 -2.57 4.15 22.53
C VAL A 595 -2.48 2.75 23.14
N LEU A 596 -2.50 2.70 24.47
CA LEU A 596 -2.39 1.49 25.27
C LEU A 596 -3.76 1.11 25.79
N PHE A 597 -4.19 -0.13 25.54
CA PHE A 597 -5.30 -0.77 26.24
C PHE A 597 -4.75 -1.86 27.16
N ALA A 598 -5.05 -1.81 28.45
CA ALA A 598 -4.53 -2.75 29.44
C ALA A 598 -5.68 -3.50 30.12
N GLY A 599 -5.63 -4.84 30.08
CA GLY A 599 -6.58 -5.76 30.73
C GLY A 599 -5.87 -6.71 31.72
N PRO A 600 -6.61 -7.60 32.41
CA PRO A 600 -6.00 -8.54 33.36
C PRO A 600 -5.09 -9.55 32.66
N GLY A 601 -3.77 -9.44 32.86
CA GLY A 601 -2.77 -10.35 32.29
C GLY A 601 -2.43 -10.11 30.82
N GLU A 602 -2.99 -9.08 30.19
CA GLU A 602 -2.75 -8.76 28.78
C GLU A 602 -2.78 -7.26 28.50
N ARG A 603 -2.08 -6.84 27.44
CA ARG A 603 -2.09 -5.46 26.96
C ARG A 603 -2.02 -5.40 25.45
N ILE A 604 -2.68 -4.39 24.89
CA ILE A 604 -2.69 -4.08 23.46
C ILE A 604 -2.11 -2.68 23.28
N GLU A 605 -1.01 -2.59 22.55
CA GLU A 605 -0.37 -1.32 22.20
C GLU A 605 -0.57 -1.04 20.71
N ILE A 606 -1.18 0.10 20.39
CA ILE A 606 -1.30 0.58 19.02
C ILE A 606 -0.36 1.79 18.89
N VAL A 607 0.74 1.60 18.17
CA VAL A 607 1.81 2.59 18.03
C VAL A 607 1.83 3.15 16.61
N HIS A 608 1.74 4.47 16.50
CA HIS A 608 2.09 5.22 15.30
C HIS A 608 3.45 5.88 15.50
N GLN A 609 4.44 5.52 14.68
CA GLN A 609 5.75 6.13 14.69
C GLN A 609 6.05 6.76 13.32
N ALA A 610 6.22 8.07 13.30
CA ALA A 610 6.73 8.75 12.12
C ALA A 610 8.27 8.68 12.15
N THR A 611 8.86 7.83 11.32
CA THR A 611 10.33 7.66 11.26
C THR A 611 11.04 8.77 10.46
N ARG A 612 10.28 9.56 9.71
CA ARG A 612 10.76 10.57 8.75
C ARG A 612 9.76 11.74 8.68
N ARG A 613 10.26 12.97 8.55
CA ARG A 613 9.43 14.21 8.56
C ARG A 613 8.76 14.46 7.21
N GLU A 614 9.32 13.90 6.14
CA GLU A 614 8.87 13.99 4.75
C GLU A 614 7.47 13.38 4.56
N VAL A 615 7.08 12.42 5.41
CA VAL A 615 5.76 11.78 5.39
C VAL A 615 4.62 12.79 5.61
N PHE A 616 4.89 13.88 6.34
CA PHE A 616 3.92 14.97 6.55
C PHE A 616 3.81 15.89 5.32
N ALA A 617 4.88 16.08 4.55
CA ALA A 617 4.82 16.88 3.31
C ALA A 617 4.04 16.13 2.22
N ILE A 618 4.28 14.83 2.03
CA ILE A 618 3.57 13.97 1.06
C ILE A 618 2.05 13.97 1.30
N GLY A 619 1.61 13.91 2.56
CA GLY A 619 0.18 13.95 2.87
C GLY A 619 -0.47 15.32 2.66
N ALA A 620 0.28 16.42 2.71
CA ALA A 620 -0.23 17.74 2.33
C ALA A 620 -0.52 17.82 0.81
N PHE A 621 0.33 17.20 -0.02
CA PHE A 621 0.12 17.15 -1.49
C PHE A 621 -1.13 16.36 -1.90
N ARG A 622 -1.38 15.21 -1.26
CA ARG A 622 -2.55 14.37 -1.59
C ARG A 622 -3.87 15.12 -1.40
N ILE A 623 -3.93 16.00 -0.40
CA ILE A 623 -5.11 16.83 -0.10
C ILE A 623 -5.35 17.90 -1.17
N VAL A 624 -4.28 18.45 -1.76
CA VAL A 624 -4.38 19.45 -2.84
C VAL A 624 -5.01 18.82 -4.08
N PHE A 625 -4.58 17.61 -4.48
CA PHE A 625 -5.15 16.88 -5.62
C PHE A 625 -6.60 16.45 -5.41
N ASP A 626 -6.93 15.92 -4.23
CA ASP A 626 -8.30 15.51 -3.89
C ASP A 626 -9.28 16.70 -3.94
N SER A 627 -8.81 17.92 -3.65
CA SER A 627 -9.62 19.14 -3.63
C SER A 627 -9.88 19.72 -5.04
N LEU A 628 -8.94 19.54 -5.99
CA LEU A 628 -9.05 20.01 -7.38
C LEU A 628 -9.98 19.12 -8.22
N LEU A 629 -9.99 17.80 -7.97
CA LEU A 629 -10.88 16.85 -8.65
C LEU A 629 -12.37 17.16 -8.37
N LEU A 630 -12.66 17.67 -7.17
CA LEU A 630 -13.99 18.11 -6.73
C LEU A 630 -14.50 19.35 -7.48
N LEU A 631 -13.61 20.28 -7.85
CA LEU A 631 -13.93 21.48 -8.61
C LEU A 631 -14.21 21.17 -10.08
N VAL A 632 -13.45 20.24 -10.70
CA VAL A 632 -13.67 19.80 -12.08
C VAL A 632 -14.98 19.03 -12.23
N ALA A 633 -15.30 18.15 -11.28
CA ALA A 633 -16.55 17.38 -11.29
C ALA A 633 -17.79 18.27 -11.07
N ALA A 634 -17.71 19.29 -10.21
CA ALA A 634 -18.80 20.24 -10.00
C ALA A 634 -18.99 21.19 -11.21
N GLY A 635 -17.89 21.62 -11.84
CA GLY A 635 -17.92 22.47 -13.04
C GLY A 635 -18.52 21.76 -14.26
N GLY A 636 -18.19 20.48 -14.49
CA GLY A 636 -18.75 19.70 -15.60
C GLY A 636 -20.26 19.48 -15.51
N ILE A 637 -20.80 19.37 -14.29
CA ILE A 637 -22.25 19.20 -14.05
C ILE A 637 -23.01 20.53 -14.28
N ALA A 638 -22.42 21.66 -13.89
CA ALA A 638 -23.00 22.98 -14.15
C ALA A 638 -22.98 23.34 -15.65
N PHE A 639 -21.91 22.97 -16.36
CA PHE A 639 -21.74 23.25 -17.79
C PHE A 639 -22.70 22.43 -18.68
N ALA A 640 -22.97 21.17 -18.31
CA ALA A 640 -23.89 20.29 -19.03
C ALA A 640 -25.38 20.67 -18.87
N SER A 641 -25.71 21.49 -17.86
CA SER A 641 -27.08 21.97 -17.61
C SER A 641 -27.47 23.17 -18.49
N PHE A 642 -26.51 23.80 -19.18
CA PHE A 642 -26.69 25.00 -19.99
C PHE A 642 -26.62 24.76 -21.51
N TRP A 643 -26.27 23.55 -21.96
CA TRP A 643 -26.16 23.25 -23.39
C TRP A 643 -27.50 22.76 -23.96
N SER A 644 -28.27 23.67 -24.56
CA SER A 644 -29.33 23.30 -25.49
C SER A 644 -28.69 22.94 -26.83
N VAL A 645 -28.81 21.68 -27.26
CA VAL A 645 -28.46 21.30 -28.63
C VAL A 645 -29.62 21.74 -29.52
N ASP A 646 -29.40 22.85 -30.23
CA ASP A 646 -30.28 23.38 -31.27
C ASP A 646 -30.08 22.53 -32.53
N MET A 647 -31.12 21.83 -32.99
CA MET A 647 -31.14 21.18 -34.30
C MET A 647 -32.42 21.62 -35.03
N GLU A 648 -32.24 22.73 -35.75
CA GLU A 648 -32.99 23.21 -36.91
C GLU A 648 -34.46 23.64 -36.82
N ASN A 649 -35.25 23.38 -35.76
CA ASN A 649 -36.69 23.73 -35.78
C ASN A 649 -37.29 24.35 -34.51
N GLY A 650 -36.50 25.01 -33.65
CA GLY A 650 -37.06 25.91 -32.62
C GLY A 650 -37.96 25.27 -31.54
N MET A 651 -37.85 23.96 -31.33
CA MET A 651 -38.57 23.25 -30.28
C MET A 651 -37.62 22.81 -29.17
N ARG A 652 -37.83 23.30 -27.94
CA ARG A 652 -37.05 22.90 -26.76
C ARG A 652 -37.33 21.43 -26.41
N TYR A 653 -36.40 20.55 -26.72
CA TYR A 653 -36.39 19.17 -26.20
C TYR A 653 -35.13 18.92 -25.37
N GLY A 654 -35.27 18.15 -24.28
CA GLY A 654 -34.28 17.95 -23.21
C GLY A 654 -32.97 17.23 -23.63
N GLY A 655 -32.17 17.87 -24.47
CA GLY A 655 -31.13 17.30 -25.34
C GLY A 655 -29.84 16.73 -24.73
N VAL A 656 -29.69 16.63 -23.41
CA VAL A 656 -28.48 16.01 -22.78
C VAL A 656 -28.83 15.13 -21.57
N LEU A 657 -30.05 15.28 -21.04
CA LEU A 657 -30.47 14.64 -19.79
C LEU A 657 -30.41 13.10 -19.81
N PRO A 658 -30.79 12.40 -20.91
CA PRO A 658 -30.66 10.94 -20.99
C PRO A 658 -29.20 10.46 -20.95
N TYR A 659 -28.24 11.26 -21.44
CA TYR A 659 -26.82 10.93 -21.46
C TYR A 659 -26.22 11.06 -20.06
N ILE A 660 -26.49 12.18 -19.38
CA ILE A 660 -26.09 12.42 -17.98
C ILE A 660 -26.67 11.32 -17.08
N TYR A 661 -27.92 10.94 -17.33
CA TYR A 661 -28.60 9.89 -16.60
C TYR A 661 -27.93 8.51 -16.79
N ALA A 662 -27.55 8.15 -18.02
CA ALA A 662 -26.82 6.91 -18.29
C ALA A 662 -25.49 6.82 -17.53
N VAL A 663 -24.78 7.94 -17.38
CA VAL A 663 -23.56 8.02 -16.57
C VAL A 663 -23.84 7.74 -15.09
N PHE A 664 -24.86 8.36 -14.52
CA PHE A 664 -25.24 8.13 -13.11
C PHE A 664 -25.65 6.68 -12.86
N VAL A 665 -26.40 6.07 -13.78
CA VAL A 665 -26.82 4.67 -13.68
C VAL A 665 -25.63 3.71 -13.73
N ALA A 666 -24.66 3.96 -14.62
CA ALA A 666 -23.44 3.15 -14.70
C ALA A 666 -22.63 3.20 -13.39
N ILE A 667 -22.44 4.41 -12.85
CA ILE A 667 -21.69 4.64 -11.62
C ILE A 667 -22.41 4.00 -10.43
N ALA A 668 -23.73 4.12 -10.33
CA ALA A 668 -24.50 3.43 -9.29
C ALA A 668 -24.43 1.91 -9.43
N GLY A 669 -24.45 1.38 -10.65
CA GLY A 669 -24.27 -0.05 -10.90
C GLY A 669 -22.93 -0.57 -10.41
N TYR A 670 -21.86 0.19 -10.64
CA TYR A 670 -20.54 -0.07 -10.06
C TYR A 670 -20.55 0.02 -8.53
N GLU A 671 -21.06 1.11 -7.95
CA GLU A 671 -21.09 1.32 -6.50
C GLU A 671 -21.87 0.20 -5.80
N PHE A 672 -22.98 -0.26 -6.39
CA PHE A 672 -23.77 -1.35 -5.86
C PHE A 672 -23.00 -2.67 -5.95
N ALA A 673 -22.35 -2.97 -7.07
CA ALA A 673 -21.55 -4.18 -7.23
C ALA A 673 -20.36 -4.22 -6.25
N TRP A 674 -19.73 -3.07 -5.99
CA TRP A 674 -18.70 -2.91 -4.97
C TRP A 674 -19.26 -3.15 -3.57
N LEU A 675 -20.42 -2.56 -3.23
CA LEU A 675 -21.07 -2.76 -1.94
C LEU A 675 -21.44 -4.23 -1.71
N SER A 676 -22.01 -4.90 -2.71
CA SER A 676 -22.34 -6.33 -2.66
C SER A 676 -21.11 -7.21 -2.43
N TYR A 677 -19.99 -6.89 -3.08
CA TYR A 677 -18.71 -7.57 -2.83
C TYR A 677 -18.23 -7.41 -1.37
N ARG A 678 -18.41 -6.23 -0.77
CA ARG A 678 -18.05 -5.98 0.63
C ARG A 678 -18.94 -6.75 1.61
N VAL A 679 -20.25 -6.82 1.32
CA VAL A 679 -21.21 -7.63 2.10
C VAL A 679 -20.80 -9.10 2.07
N ARG A 680 -20.46 -9.65 0.90
CA ARG A 680 -19.95 -11.01 0.74
C ARG A 680 -18.73 -11.29 1.60
N LEU A 681 -17.70 -10.44 1.51
CA LEU A 681 -16.47 -10.63 2.30
C LEU A 681 -16.79 -10.65 3.80
N ARG A 682 -17.65 -9.76 4.28
CA ARG A 682 -17.99 -9.70 5.72
C ARG A 682 -18.77 -10.90 6.21
N LEU A 683 -19.71 -11.40 5.41
CA LEU A 683 -20.56 -12.53 5.81
C LEU A 683 -19.80 -13.86 5.80
N PHE A 684 -18.97 -14.12 4.78
CA PHE A 684 -18.37 -15.44 4.55
C PHE A 684 -16.92 -15.59 5.02
N LEU A 685 -16.19 -14.49 5.25
CA LEU A 685 -14.80 -14.55 5.72
C LEU A 685 -14.66 -15.25 7.09
N PRO A 686 -15.51 -15.00 8.10
CA PRO A 686 -15.41 -15.70 9.39
C PRO A 686 -15.55 -17.22 9.25
N PHE A 687 -16.42 -17.69 8.35
CA PHE A 687 -16.62 -19.11 8.07
C PHE A 687 -15.42 -19.73 7.34
N LYS A 688 -14.89 -19.05 6.31
CA LYS A 688 -13.69 -19.53 5.57
C LYS A 688 -12.43 -19.56 6.43
N LEU A 689 -12.28 -18.61 7.36
CA LEU A 689 -11.18 -18.58 8.33
C LEU A 689 -11.30 -19.72 9.36
N HIS A 690 -12.52 -20.21 9.63
CA HIS A 690 -12.74 -21.33 10.53
C HIS A 690 -12.45 -22.69 9.87
N GLU A 691 -12.79 -22.86 8.58
CA GLU A 691 -12.62 -24.12 7.84
C GLU A 691 -11.19 -24.41 7.36
N LYS A 692 -10.33 -23.39 7.16
CA LYS A 692 -8.97 -23.59 6.60
C LYS A 692 -7.87 -23.16 7.57
N GLN A 693 -7.48 -24.08 8.47
CA GLN A 693 -6.40 -23.89 9.45
C GLN A 693 -4.97 -24.09 8.87
N THR A 694 -4.62 -23.51 7.72
CA THR A 694 -3.19 -23.50 7.27
C THR A 694 -2.72 -22.12 6.79
N SER A 695 -1.47 -21.81 7.17
CA SER A 695 -0.99 -20.45 7.48
C SER A 695 -0.55 -19.58 6.30
N ARG A 696 -0.44 -20.06 5.07
CA ARG A 696 0.00 -19.21 3.93
C ARG A 696 -1.14 -18.53 3.19
N GLU A 697 -2.21 -19.28 2.93
CA GLU A 697 -3.37 -18.76 2.21
C GLU A 697 -4.18 -17.79 3.08
N MET A 698 -4.21 -18.04 4.40
CA MET A 698 -4.79 -17.16 5.40
C MET A 698 -4.10 -15.79 5.41
N TYR A 699 -2.76 -15.74 5.39
CA TYR A 699 -2.04 -14.46 5.31
C TYR A 699 -2.25 -13.75 3.98
N ARG A 700 -2.31 -14.47 2.85
CA ARG A 700 -2.64 -13.85 1.54
C ARG A 700 -4.04 -13.25 1.53
N GLN A 701 -5.02 -13.95 2.09
CA GLN A 701 -6.40 -13.48 2.17
C GLN A 701 -6.54 -12.33 3.18
N ILE A 702 -5.87 -12.38 4.33
CA ILE A 702 -5.82 -11.30 5.31
C ILE A 702 -5.07 -10.07 4.75
N ILE A 703 -3.98 -10.24 4.00
CA ILE A 703 -3.24 -9.15 3.35
C ILE A 703 -4.06 -8.54 2.22
N SER A 704 -4.72 -9.37 1.39
CA SER A 704 -5.67 -8.87 0.37
C SER A 704 -6.84 -8.10 0.97
N TYR A 705 -7.13 -8.34 2.24
CA TYR A 705 -8.19 -7.69 3.01
C TYR A 705 -7.71 -6.45 3.78
N ALA A 706 -6.44 -6.42 4.18
CA ALA A 706 -5.83 -5.28 4.85
C ALA A 706 -5.53 -4.11 3.88
N VAL A 707 -5.39 -4.40 2.58
CA VAL A 707 -5.26 -3.39 1.51
C VAL A 707 -6.65 -3.01 1.00
N ASP A 708 -7.39 -2.27 1.81
CA ASP A 708 -8.81 -1.95 1.59
C ASP A 708 -9.06 -0.84 0.54
N GLY A 709 -8.21 -0.73 -0.49
CA GLY A 709 -8.22 0.43 -1.41
C GLY A 709 -8.09 0.16 -2.91
N GLU A 710 -7.49 -0.95 -3.37
CA GLU A 710 -7.00 -1.02 -4.76
C GLU A 710 -7.13 -2.40 -5.43
N THR A 711 -8.01 -3.28 -4.96
CA THR A 711 -8.36 -4.48 -5.75
C THR A 711 -9.32 -4.06 -6.85
N CYS A 712 -8.85 -4.05 -8.11
CA CYS A 712 -9.68 -3.81 -9.28
C CYS A 712 -9.44 -4.90 -10.33
N ALA A 713 -10.36 -5.06 -11.28
CA ALA A 713 -10.26 -6.10 -12.29
C ALA A 713 -9.02 -5.94 -13.18
N VAL A 714 -8.51 -4.72 -13.35
CA VAL A 714 -7.35 -4.42 -14.19
C VAL A 714 -6.00 -4.51 -13.47
N THR A 715 -5.96 -4.81 -12.17
CA THR A 715 -4.70 -4.81 -11.37
C THR A 715 -3.56 -5.62 -12.02
N PRO A 716 -3.74 -6.87 -12.46
CA PRO A 716 -2.66 -7.64 -13.08
C PRO A 716 -2.17 -7.04 -14.41
N THR A 717 -3.05 -6.37 -15.14
CA THR A 717 -2.71 -5.67 -16.40
C THR A 717 -1.99 -4.36 -16.11
N ALA A 718 -2.42 -3.63 -15.07
CA ALA A 718 -1.79 -2.41 -14.61
C ALA A 718 -0.37 -2.64 -14.10
N GLU A 719 -0.14 -3.71 -13.35
CA GLU A 719 1.19 -4.15 -12.91
C GLU A 719 2.10 -4.50 -14.09
N ARG A 720 1.56 -5.12 -15.16
CA ARG A 720 2.35 -5.55 -16.32
C ARG A 720 2.72 -4.43 -17.27
N PHE A 721 1.85 -3.43 -17.46
CA PHE A 721 2.00 -2.49 -18.59
C PHE A 721 2.05 -1.01 -18.22
N PHE A 722 1.56 -0.60 -17.04
CA PHE A 722 1.40 0.83 -16.70
C PHE A 722 1.89 1.17 -15.28
N CYS A 723 2.98 0.55 -14.84
CA CYS A 723 3.64 0.82 -13.55
C CYS A 723 2.69 0.73 -12.34
N GLY A 724 1.63 -0.09 -12.43
CA GLY A 724 0.62 -0.25 -11.38
C GLY A 724 -0.51 0.79 -11.39
N ASN A 725 -0.59 1.71 -12.35
CA ASN A 725 -1.66 2.72 -12.39
C ASN A 725 -2.97 2.16 -12.97
N THR A 726 -3.86 1.73 -12.07
CA THR A 726 -5.14 1.07 -12.38
C THR A 726 -6.12 1.97 -13.14
N VAL A 727 -6.12 3.27 -12.87
CA VAL A 727 -7.04 4.23 -13.51
C VAL A 727 -6.65 4.46 -14.96
N VAL A 728 -5.35 4.58 -15.26
CA VAL A 728 -4.85 4.74 -16.65
C VAL A 728 -5.22 3.52 -17.48
N VAL A 729 -5.05 2.32 -16.95
CA VAL A 729 -5.44 1.08 -17.66
C VAL A 729 -6.94 1.02 -17.88
N ALA A 730 -7.74 1.34 -16.86
CA ALA A 730 -9.20 1.36 -16.99
C ALA A 730 -9.68 2.38 -18.04
N LEU A 731 -9.06 3.58 -18.08
CA LEU A 731 -9.35 4.60 -19.09
C LEU A 731 -9.01 4.10 -20.50
N LEU A 732 -7.84 3.50 -20.70
CA LEU A 732 -7.43 2.99 -22.01
C LEU A 732 -8.36 1.87 -22.50
N VAL A 733 -8.73 0.94 -21.63
CA VAL A 733 -9.69 -0.13 -21.96
C VAL A 733 -11.05 0.46 -22.33
N ALA A 734 -11.50 1.49 -21.61
CA ALA A 734 -12.75 2.19 -21.90
C ALA A 734 -12.70 2.96 -23.23
N VAL A 735 -11.61 3.64 -23.54
CA VAL A 735 -11.42 4.35 -24.83
C VAL A 735 -11.43 3.37 -25.99
N LEU A 736 -10.74 2.23 -25.87
CA LEU A 736 -10.73 1.19 -26.90
C LEU A 736 -12.13 0.60 -27.13
N ALA A 737 -12.86 0.32 -26.05
CA ALA A 737 -14.24 -0.17 -26.13
C ALA A 737 -15.20 0.86 -26.74
N ALA A 738 -15.05 2.13 -26.40
CA ALA A 738 -15.83 3.23 -26.98
C ALA A 738 -15.56 3.37 -28.48
N GLY A 739 -14.28 3.32 -28.90
CA GLY A 739 -13.88 3.36 -30.30
C GLY A 739 -14.44 2.19 -31.11
N ALA A 740 -14.43 0.98 -30.55
CA ALA A 740 -15.05 -0.19 -31.18
C ALA A 740 -16.59 -0.03 -31.29
N GLY A 741 -17.23 0.50 -30.26
CA GLY A 741 -18.67 0.77 -30.23
C GLY A 741 -19.12 1.78 -31.29
N VAL A 742 -18.38 2.90 -31.43
CA VAL A 742 -18.61 3.89 -32.49
C VAL A 742 -18.29 3.29 -33.87
N GLY A 743 -17.22 2.50 -33.97
CA GLY A 743 -16.83 1.76 -35.19
C GLY A 743 -17.95 0.92 -35.79
N LEU A 744 -18.74 0.26 -34.94
CA LEU A 744 -19.84 -0.61 -35.33
C LEU A 744 -21.04 0.12 -35.96
N CYS A 745 -21.20 1.44 -35.73
CA CYS A 745 -22.29 2.21 -36.33
C CYS A 745 -21.88 3.14 -37.48
N PHE A 746 -20.68 2.94 -38.06
CA PHE A 746 -20.32 3.38 -39.42
C PHE A 746 -20.95 2.52 -40.54
N ILE A 747 -21.91 1.66 -40.20
CA ILE A 747 -22.77 0.99 -41.18
C ILE A 747 -23.66 2.08 -41.83
N PRO A 748 -23.71 2.19 -43.17
CA PRO A 748 -24.47 3.26 -43.84
C PRO A 748 -25.95 3.25 -43.42
N GLY A 749 -26.46 4.39 -42.91
CA GLY A 749 -27.88 4.59 -42.61
C GLY A 749 -28.27 5.15 -41.23
N PHE A 750 -27.33 5.44 -40.32
CA PHE A 750 -27.63 5.95 -38.96
C PHE A 750 -27.31 7.44 -38.76
N SER A 751 -28.10 8.14 -37.92
CA SER A 751 -27.91 9.54 -37.50
C SER A 751 -26.72 9.72 -36.52
N GLN A 752 -26.26 10.96 -36.31
CA GLN A 752 -25.09 11.29 -35.46
C GLN A 752 -25.35 11.11 -33.94
N MET A 753 -26.59 11.23 -33.47
CA MET A 753 -26.93 11.18 -32.04
C MET A 753 -26.89 9.77 -31.42
N PRO A 754 -27.40 8.70 -32.07
CA PRO A 754 -27.22 7.33 -31.62
C PRO A 754 -25.74 6.93 -31.53
N MET A 755 -24.91 7.42 -32.44
CA MET A 755 -23.46 7.16 -32.46
C MET A 755 -22.75 7.69 -31.21
N ILE A 756 -23.04 8.95 -30.84
CA ILE A 756 -22.49 9.57 -29.62
C ILE A 756 -23.00 8.84 -28.38
N TYR A 757 -24.28 8.43 -28.37
CA TYR A 757 -24.87 7.67 -27.28
C TYR A 757 -24.20 6.30 -27.09
N VAL A 758 -23.98 5.56 -28.18
CA VAL A 758 -23.31 4.25 -28.18
C VAL A 758 -21.87 4.38 -27.68
N GLY A 759 -21.12 5.35 -28.21
CA GLY A 759 -19.73 5.60 -27.81
C GLY A 759 -19.57 5.98 -26.35
N MET A 760 -20.35 6.96 -25.87
CA MET A 760 -20.31 7.38 -24.46
C MET A 760 -20.78 6.27 -23.53
N SER A 761 -21.83 5.54 -23.91
CA SER A 761 -22.34 4.46 -23.08
C SER A 761 -21.33 3.33 -22.97
N ALA A 762 -20.71 2.90 -24.08
CA ALA A 762 -19.67 1.89 -24.08
C ALA A 762 -18.45 2.31 -23.25
N PHE A 763 -18.05 3.58 -23.33
CA PHE A 763 -16.98 4.15 -22.51
C PHE A 763 -17.29 3.99 -21.02
N VAL A 764 -18.42 4.55 -20.57
CA VAL A 764 -18.73 4.63 -19.14
C VAL A 764 -19.04 3.25 -18.54
N GLY A 765 -19.72 2.37 -19.29
CA GLY A 765 -19.99 0.99 -18.86
C GLY A 765 -18.71 0.18 -18.69
N THR A 766 -17.79 0.28 -19.65
CA THR A 766 -16.51 -0.43 -19.63
C THR A 766 -15.59 0.13 -18.54
N PHE A 767 -15.54 1.45 -18.39
CA PHE A 767 -14.76 2.10 -17.33
C PHE A 767 -15.24 1.65 -15.94
N SER A 768 -16.55 1.65 -15.73
CA SER A 768 -17.18 1.21 -14.47
C SER A 768 -16.91 -0.28 -14.18
N ALA A 769 -16.90 -1.13 -15.20
CA ALA A 769 -16.57 -2.55 -15.07
C ALA A 769 -15.07 -2.79 -14.82
N ALA A 770 -14.19 -2.04 -15.48
CA ALA A 770 -12.74 -2.15 -15.29
C ALA A 770 -12.30 -1.80 -13.86
N LEU A 771 -13.02 -0.87 -13.21
CA LEU A 771 -12.81 -0.48 -11.82
C LEU A 771 -13.47 -1.43 -10.81
N ALA A 772 -14.25 -2.43 -11.25
CA ALA A 772 -14.93 -3.36 -10.35
C ALA A 772 -13.91 -4.21 -9.56
N PRO A 773 -14.25 -4.70 -8.35
CA PRO A 773 -13.28 -5.33 -7.44
C PRO A 773 -12.53 -6.55 -7.99
N ASN A 774 -13.17 -7.29 -8.89
CA ASN A 774 -12.63 -8.49 -9.53
C ASN A 774 -13.33 -8.73 -10.86
N THR A 775 -12.76 -9.61 -11.68
CA THR A 775 -13.27 -9.95 -13.02
C THR A 775 -14.70 -10.47 -13.01
N THR A 776 -15.07 -11.33 -12.07
CA THR A 776 -16.46 -11.83 -11.96
C THR A 776 -17.45 -10.69 -11.69
N THR A 777 -17.08 -9.75 -10.83
CA THR A 777 -17.93 -8.59 -10.51
C THR A 777 -17.97 -7.61 -11.68
N ALA A 778 -16.86 -7.45 -12.41
CA ALA A 778 -16.80 -6.66 -13.64
C ALA A 778 -17.78 -7.20 -14.70
N VAL A 779 -17.83 -8.53 -14.89
CA VAL A 779 -18.79 -9.17 -15.81
C VAL A 779 -20.23 -8.92 -15.37
N CYS A 780 -20.54 -9.02 -14.07
CA CYS A 780 -21.87 -8.69 -13.56
C CYS A 780 -22.25 -7.22 -13.81
N VAL A 781 -21.30 -6.28 -13.65
CA VAL A 781 -21.51 -4.85 -13.97
C VAL A 781 -21.82 -4.67 -15.46
N LEU A 782 -21.05 -5.34 -16.34
CA LEU A 782 -21.30 -5.31 -17.78
C LEU A 782 -22.66 -5.88 -18.16
N ILE A 783 -23.10 -6.99 -17.56
CA ILE A 783 -24.42 -7.59 -17.83
C ILE A 783 -25.54 -6.62 -17.45
N ARG A 784 -25.48 -6.02 -16.25
CA ARG A 784 -26.49 -5.05 -15.81
C ARG A 784 -26.51 -3.80 -16.69
N TYR A 785 -25.33 -3.33 -17.06
CA TYR A 785 -25.20 -2.15 -17.92
C TYR A 785 -25.63 -2.43 -19.36
N ALA A 786 -25.35 -3.62 -19.90
CA ALA A 786 -25.80 -4.03 -21.22
C ALA A 786 -27.34 -4.09 -21.31
N TYR A 787 -28.00 -4.61 -20.25
CA TYR A 787 -29.45 -4.54 -20.14
C TYR A 787 -29.94 -3.08 -20.19
N PHE A 788 -29.41 -2.22 -19.34
CA PHE A 788 -29.78 -0.79 -19.31
C PHE A 788 -29.56 -0.12 -20.66
N PHE A 789 -28.38 -0.33 -21.24
CA PHE A 789 -27.96 0.22 -22.52
C PHE A 789 -28.87 -0.21 -23.67
N LEU A 790 -29.26 -1.48 -23.75
CA LEU A 790 -30.16 -1.96 -24.81
C LEU A 790 -31.58 -1.40 -24.60
N SER A 791 -32.07 -1.33 -23.37
CA SER A 791 -33.34 -0.70 -23.04
C SER A 791 -33.36 0.80 -23.37
N SER A 792 -32.27 1.52 -23.13
CA SER A 792 -32.14 2.95 -23.44
C SER A 792 -31.77 3.24 -24.89
N LEU A 793 -31.06 2.34 -25.58
CA LEU A 793 -30.80 2.46 -27.02
C LEU A 793 -32.11 2.32 -27.81
N ASN A 794 -33.00 1.42 -27.38
CA ASN A 794 -34.37 1.33 -27.92
C ASN A 794 -35.12 2.68 -27.80
N PHE A 795 -34.85 3.44 -26.73
CA PHE A 795 -35.38 4.81 -26.58
C PHE A 795 -34.80 5.75 -27.64
N VAL A 796 -33.47 5.80 -27.79
CA VAL A 796 -32.78 6.72 -28.71
C VAL A 796 -33.14 6.44 -30.17
N LEU A 797 -33.27 5.16 -30.54
CA LEU A 797 -33.64 4.77 -31.91
C LEU A 797 -35.11 5.07 -32.23
N ARG A 798 -36.03 4.97 -31.26
CA ARG A 798 -37.46 5.30 -31.44
C ARG A 798 -37.74 6.80 -31.45
N SER A 799 -36.90 7.63 -30.80
CA SER A 799 -37.04 9.08 -30.84
C SER A 799 -36.67 9.67 -32.20
N ASP A 800 -35.60 9.18 -32.84
CA ASP A 800 -35.14 9.69 -34.15
C ASP A 800 -36.06 9.31 -35.33
N PHE A 801 -36.75 8.17 -35.26
CA PHE A 801 -37.53 7.65 -36.40
C PHE A 801 -38.88 8.34 -36.63
N LYS A 802 -39.46 9.00 -35.61
CA LYS A 802 -40.79 9.64 -35.76
C LYS A 802 -40.74 11.01 -36.43
N ASP A 803 -39.59 11.69 -36.43
CA ASP A 803 -39.41 13.00 -37.07
C ASP A 803 -39.25 12.92 -38.60
N MET A 804 -38.93 11.74 -39.17
CA MET A 804 -38.98 11.53 -40.63
C MET A 804 -40.42 11.50 -41.20
N ASN A 805 -41.44 11.29 -40.37
CA ASN A 805 -42.82 11.09 -40.83
C ASN A 805 -43.69 12.36 -40.79
N THR A 806 -43.15 13.51 -40.41
CA THR A 806 -43.89 14.79 -40.34
C THR A 806 -43.50 15.80 -41.42
N GLY A 807 -42.67 15.42 -42.39
CA GLY A 807 -42.36 16.24 -43.57
C GLY A 807 -43.27 15.94 -44.77
N SER A 808 -44.17 16.88 -45.06
CA SER A 808 -44.83 17.15 -46.36
C SER A 808 -45.49 16.00 -47.17
N GLY A 809 -46.83 16.06 -47.24
CA GLY A 809 -47.65 16.06 -48.47
C GLY A 809 -47.38 15.09 -49.64
N ASP A 810 -48.40 14.26 -49.89
CA ASP A 810 -48.88 13.67 -51.16
C ASP A 810 -48.08 12.60 -51.93
N ASP A 811 -48.86 11.63 -52.43
CA ASP A 811 -48.62 10.56 -53.40
C ASP A 811 -47.70 9.34 -53.10
N GLY A 812 -48.33 8.15 -53.08
CA GLY A 812 -47.80 6.98 -53.80
C GLY A 812 -46.88 5.96 -53.09
N GLY A 813 -46.71 5.97 -51.76
CA GLY A 813 -45.69 5.16 -51.07
C GLY A 813 -46.14 4.02 -50.14
N ALA A 814 -47.43 3.66 -50.10
CA ALA A 814 -48.01 2.85 -49.01
C ALA A 814 -47.52 1.37 -48.90
N ILE A 815 -46.73 0.87 -49.86
CA ILE A 815 -46.26 -0.54 -49.86
C ILE A 815 -44.79 -0.68 -49.42
N VAL A 816 -43.98 0.38 -49.49
CA VAL A 816 -42.55 0.35 -49.11
C VAL A 816 -42.34 0.60 -47.60
N SER A 817 -43.28 1.30 -46.94
CA SER A 817 -43.15 1.63 -45.52
C SER A 817 -43.27 0.41 -44.61
N ARG A 818 -44.15 -0.56 -44.91
CA ARG A 818 -44.38 -1.75 -44.07
C ARG A 818 -43.19 -2.73 -44.09
N GLN A 819 -42.57 -2.95 -45.25
CA GLN A 819 -41.36 -3.79 -45.37
C GLN A 819 -40.11 -3.15 -44.73
N THR A 820 -40.02 -1.83 -44.73
CA THR A 820 -38.95 -1.11 -44.04
C THR A 820 -39.20 -1.10 -42.52
N MET A 821 -40.46 -0.98 -42.10
CA MET A 821 -40.89 -1.12 -40.70
C MET A 821 -40.54 -2.51 -40.17
N ASP A 822 -40.79 -3.59 -40.91
CA ASP A 822 -40.45 -4.96 -40.47
C ASP A 822 -38.93 -5.22 -40.41
N LYS A 823 -38.12 -4.59 -41.28
CA LYS A 823 -36.65 -4.67 -41.22
C LYS A 823 -36.05 -3.95 -40.02
N TYR A 824 -36.64 -2.83 -39.59
CA TYR A 824 -36.18 -2.07 -38.41
C TYR A 824 -36.84 -2.54 -37.09
N LEU A 825 -38.08 -3.07 -37.12
CA LEU A 825 -38.73 -3.72 -35.98
C LEU A 825 -38.14 -5.10 -35.64
N ALA A 826 -37.43 -5.75 -36.56
CA ALA A 826 -36.79 -7.04 -36.32
C ALA A 826 -35.73 -7.02 -35.20
N VAL A 827 -35.33 -5.84 -34.70
CA VAL A 827 -34.37 -5.66 -33.58
C VAL A 827 -35.06 -5.13 -32.32
N VAL A 828 -36.40 -5.19 -32.23
CA VAL A 828 -37.10 -4.84 -30.99
C VAL A 828 -37.08 -6.03 -30.04
N VAL A 829 -36.05 -6.10 -29.19
CA VAL A 829 -36.05 -7.06 -28.08
C VAL A 829 -36.95 -6.51 -26.99
N GLU A 830 -38.00 -7.25 -26.62
CA GLU A 830 -38.90 -6.86 -25.53
C GLU A 830 -38.13 -6.68 -24.22
N SER A 831 -38.39 -5.58 -23.49
CA SER A 831 -37.72 -5.24 -22.23
C SER A 831 -37.81 -6.36 -21.18
N TYR A 832 -38.90 -7.14 -21.21
CA TYR A 832 -39.07 -8.32 -20.36
C TYR A 832 -38.11 -9.46 -20.73
N SER A 833 -37.94 -9.74 -22.02
CA SER A 833 -37.01 -10.74 -22.53
C SER A 833 -35.56 -10.37 -22.23
N LEU A 834 -35.20 -9.09 -22.33
CA LEU A 834 -33.88 -8.57 -21.93
C LEU A 834 -33.65 -8.72 -20.42
N LEU A 835 -34.67 -8.48 -19.59
CA LEU A 835 -34.57 -8.65 -18.14
C LEU A 835 -34.36 -10.11 -17.76
N LEU A 836 -35.14 -11.03 -18.34
CA LEU A 836 -34.99 -12.46 -18.13
C LEU A 836 -33.62 -12.97 -18.58
N LEU A 837 -33.14 -12.50 -19.74
CA LEU A 837 -31.80 -12.82 -20.24
C LEU A 837 -30.72 -12.32 -19.27
N GLY A 838 -30.85 -11.08 -18.77
CA GLY A 838 -29.94 -10.51 -17.78
C GLY A 838 -29.90 -11.33 -16.49
N VAL A 839 -31.06 -11.74 -15.97
CA VAL A 839 -31.15 -12.61 -14.79
C VAL A 839 -30.51 -13.98 -15.07
N ALA A 840 -30.81 -14.60 -16.21
CA ALA A 840 -30.24 -15.90 -16.60
C ALA A 840 -28.70 -15.83 -16.70
N LEU A 841 -28.15 -14.78 -17.31
CA LEU A 841 -26.71 -14.58 -17.42
C LEU A 841 -26.05 -14.33 -16.06
N LEU A 842 -26.68 -13.56 -15.16
CA LEU A 842 -26.19 -13.37 -13.80
C LEU A 842 -26.17 -14.70 -13.01
N LEU A 843 -27.25 -15.49 -13.11
CA LEU A 843 -27.35 -16.81 -12.49
C LEU A 843 -26.26 -17.75 -13.02
N LEU A 844 -26.10 -17.84 -14.34
CA LEU A 844 -25.08 -18.67 -14.98
C LEU A 844 -23.68 -18.24 -14.56
N THR A 845 -23.41 -16.93 -14.58
CA THR A 845 -22.11 -16.38 -14.16
C THR A 845 -21.78 -16.79 -12.73
N ARG A 846 -22.75 -16.73 -11.80
CA ARG A 846 -22.54 -17.12 -10.40
C ARG A 846 -22.44 -18.61 -10.20
N ALA A 847 -23.24 -19.41 -10.92
CA ALA A 847 -23.17 -20.87 -10.89
C ALA A 847 -21.80 -21.40 -11.37
N VAL A 848 -21.22 -20.77 -12.40
CA VAL A 848 -19.92 -21.20 -12.96
C VAL A 848 -18.74 -20.74 -12.10
N THR A 849 -18.83 -19.57 -11.45
CA THR A 849 -17.68 -18.94 -10.78
C THR A 849 -17.56 -19.26 -9.28
N SER A 850 -18.62 -19.75 -8.65
CA SER A 850 -18.67 -19.92 -7.20
C SER A 850 -18.66 -21.41 -6.83
N LYS A 851 -17.80 -21.80 -5.88
CA LYS A 851 -17.66 -23.20 -5.43
C LYS A 851 -18.58 -23.56 -4.26
N ASP A 852 -19.15 -22.56 -3.60
CA ASP A 852 -20.00 -22.71 -2.41
C ASP A 852 -21.43 -22.29 -2.73
N ALA A 853 -22.40 -23.18 -2.48
CA ALA A 853 -23.79 -22.97 -2.85
C ALA A 853 -24.47 -21.83 -2.06
N VAL A 854 -24.10 -21.62 -0.80
CA VAL A 854 -24.69 -20.60 0.08
C VAL A 854 -24.12 -19.22 -0.28
N GLU A 855 -22.81 -19.14 -0.51
CA GLU A 855 -22.15 -17.93 -1.02
C GLU A 855 -22.74 -17.51 -2.39
N SER A 856 -22.98 -18.49 -3.25
CA SER A 856 -23.60 -18.28 -4.57
C SER A 856 -25.02 -17.74 -4.44
N ALA A 857 -25.85 -18.33 -3.58
CA ALA A 857 -27.23 -17.92 -3.39
C ALA A 857 -27.34 -16.46 -2.91
N VAL A 858 -26.53 -16.07 -1.92
CA VAL A 858 -26.51 -14.68 -1.42
C VAL A 858 -26.05 -13.70 -2.50
N MET A 859 -25.01 -14.06 -3.26
CA MET A 859 -24.53 -13.19 -4.34
C MET A 859 -25.51 -13.07 -5.50
N ILE A 860 -26.24 -14.14 -5.84
CA ILE A 860 -27.32 -14.11 -6.81
C ILE A 860 -28.41 -13.14 -6.39
N VAL A 861 -28.87 -13.23 -5.13
CA VAL A 861 -29.90 -12.32 -4.59
C VAL A 861 -29.45 -10.87 -4.68
N LEU A 862 -28.20 -10.59 -4.28
CA LEU A 862 -27.64 -9.24 -4.37
C LEU A 862 -27.50 -8.79 -5.83
N ASP A 863 -27.07 -9.66 -6.74
CA ASP A 863 -26.88 -9.27 -8.13
C ASP A 863 -28.19 -9.01 -8.87
N VAL A 864 -29.23 -9.81 -8.59
CA VAL A 864 -30.59 -9.60 -9.09
C VAL A 864 -31.20 -8.34 -8.47
N ALA A 865 -31.02 -8.10 -7.18
CA ALA A 865 -31.45 -6.86 -6.54
C ALA A 865 -30.80 -5.63 -7.19
N GLY A 866 -29.51 -5.69 -7.49
CA GLY A 866 -28.79 -4.64 -8.22
C GLY A 866 -29.26 -4.46 -9.66
N LEU A 867 -29.67 -5.53 -10.34
CA LEU A 867 -30.28 -5.45 -11.68
C LEU A 867 -31.65 -4.76 -11.60
N LEU A 868 -32.52 -5.18 -10.68
CA LEU A 868 -33.83 -4.54 -10.45
C LEU A 868 -33.67 -3.04 -10.16
N TYR A 869 -32.63 -2.68 -9.39
CA TYR A 869 -32.30 -1.30 -9.08
C TYR A 869 -31.97 -0.45 -10.33
N ILE A 870 -31.35 -1.05 -11.33
CA ILE A 870 -31.05 -0.40 -12.61
C ILE A 870 -32.27 -0.46 -13.56
N SER A 871 -33.08 -1.53 -13.48
CA SER A 871 -34.26 -1.73 -14.31
C SER A 871 -35.37 -0.72 -14.05
N SER A 872 -35.65 -0.35 -12.80
CA SER A 872 -36.65 0.69 -12.56
C SER A 872 -36.20 2.04 -13.11
N ALA A 873 -34.89 2.34 -13.09
CA ALA A 873 -34.33 3.53 -13.71
C ALA A 873 -34.51 3.54 -15.25
N ALA A 874 -34.36 2.39 -15.92
CA ALA A 874 -34.63 2.26 -17.35
C ALA A 874 -36.12 2.43 -17.70
N ALA A 875 -37.01 1.90 -16.86
CA ALA A 875 -38.46 1.93 -17.07
C ALA A 875 -39.02 3.36 -17.11
N VAL A 876 -38.46 4.32 -16.35
CA VAL A 876 -38.83 5.75 -16.44
C VAL A 876 -38.63 6.28 -17.85
N LEU A 877 -37.43 6.09 -18.39
CA LEU A 877 -37.07 6.61 -19.70
C LEU A 877 -37.91 5.97 -20.79
N GLU A 878 -38.16 4.66 -20.66
CA GLU A 878 -39.02 3.93 -21.57
C GLU A 878 -40.45 4.48 -21.54
N LEU A 879 -41.09 4.58 -20.36
CA LEU A 879 -42.44 5.12 -20.24
C LEU A 879 -42.54 6.58 -20.70
N PHE A 880 -41.52 7.40 -20.42
CA PHE A 880 -41.45 8.78 -20.89
C PHE A 880 -41.41 8.88 -22.42
N SER A 881 -40.67 8.00 -23.12
CA SER A 881 -40.61 8.04 -24.59
C SER A 881 -41.92 7.72 -25.30
N GLN A 882 -42.72 6.85 -24.69
CA GLN A 882 -43.90 6.30 -25.33
C GLN A 882 -45.00 7.36 -25.49
N SER A 883 -44.99 8.46 -24.72
CA SER A 883 -45.94 9.57 -24.85
C SER A 883 -45.29 10.87 -25.37
N PRO A 884 -45.68 11.36 -26.57
CA PRO A 884 -45.27 12.69 -27.07
C PRO A 884 -45.74 13.84 -26.17
N ARG A 885 -46.91 13.67 -25.54
CA ARG A 885 -47.52 14.66 -24.64
C ARG A 885 -46.64 14.94 -23.42
N VAL A 886 -46.12 13.88 -22.82
CA VAL A 886 -45.22 13.98 -21.66
C VAL A 886 -43.88 14.59 -22.06
N ARG A 887 -43.36 14.28 -23.26
CA ARG A 887 -42.10 14.84 -23.76
C ARG A 887 -42.13 16.36 -23.95
N GLY A 888 -43.22 16.91 -24.47
CA GLY A 888 -43.39 18.35 -24.68
C GLY A 888 -43.69 19.15 -23.41
N SER A 889 -44.20 18.49 -22.36
CA SER A 889 -44.67 19.15 -21.13
C SER A 889 -43.57 19.58 -20.14
N GLY A 890 -42.33 19.12 -20.31
CA GLY A 890 -41.27 19.29 -19.31
C GLY A 890 -41.43 18.37 -18.09
N ALA A 891 -42.35 17.41 -18.10
CA ALA A 891 -42.67 16.51 -16.97
C ALA A 891 -41.44 15.78 -16.40
N LEU A 892 -40.47 15.39 -17.23
CA LEU A 892 -39.24 14.75 -16.75
C LEU A 892 -38.39 15.71 -15.90
N ALA A 893 -38.28 16.98 -16.32
CA ALA A 893 -37.57 18.00 -15.54
C ALA A 893 -38.31 18.32 -14.23
N GLY A 894 -39.64 18.39 -14.27
CA GLY A 894 -40.48 18.52 -13.07
C GLY A 894 -40.30 17.35 -12.10
N PHE A 895 -40.27 16.13 -12.61
CA PHE A 895 -40.01 14.91 -11.81
C PHE A 895 -38.65 14.97 -11.11
N PHE A 896 -37.59 15.31 -11.84
CA PHE A 896 -36.25 15.47 -11.29
C PHE A 896 -36.16 16.59 -10.23
N MET A 897 -36.84 17.71 -10.48
CA MET A 897 -36.94 18.82 -9.53
C MET A 897 -37.58 18.36 -8.20
N ILE A 898 -38.66 17.56 -8.27
CA ILE A 898 -39.33 17.00 -7.10
C ILE A 898 -38.39 16.02 -6.35
N VAL A 899 -37.75 15.09 -7.06
CA VAL A 899 -36.81 14.10 -6.51
C VAL A 899 -35.68 14.78 -5.74
N TRP A 900 -35.00 15.74 -6.35
CA TRP A 900 -33.85 16.40 -5.72
C TRP A 900 -34.26 17.39 -4.63
N SER A 901 -35.45 18.00 -4.72
CA SER A 901 -35.98 18.82 -3.64
C SER A 901 -36.29 17.99 -2.40
N ALA A 902 -36.79 16.76 -2.56
CA ALA A 902 -36.99 15.83 -1.44
C ALA A 902 -35.67 15.52 -0.70
N GLU A 903 -34.58 15.25 -1.43
CA GLU A 903 -33.25 15.05 -0.83
C GLU A 903 -32.77 16.30 -0.07
N LEU A 904 -32.94 17.47 -0.70
CA LEU A 904 -32.56 18.73 -0.10
C LEU A 904 -33.33 19.00 1.20
N GLY A 905 -34.64 18.72 1.22
CA GLY A 905 -35.48 18.84 2.40
C GLY A 905 -35.08 17.91 3.53
N ALA A 906 -34.77 16.64 3.22
CA ALA A 906 -34.25 15.68 4.20
C ALA A 906 -32.96 16.18 4.85
N PHE A 907 -32.05 16.71 4.03
CA PHE A 907 -30.75 17.23 4.46
C PHE A 907 -30.86 18.51 5.29
N LEU A 908 -31.66 19.47 4.86
CA LEU A 908 -31.88 20.73 5.57
C LEU A 908 -32.54 20.48 6.93
N THR A 909 -33.55 19.60 6.96
CA THR A 909 -34.25 19.25 8.21
C THR A 909 -33.28 18.61 9.21
N GLU A 910 -32.40 17.71 8.76
CA GLU A 910 -31.34 17.16 9.63
C GLU A 910 -30.43 18.24 10.20
N ARG A 911 -29.99 19.19 9.38
CA ARG A 911 -29.09 20.28 9.84
C ARG A 911 -29.78 21.21 10.82
N ILE A 912 -31.02 21.61 10.53
CA ILE A 912 -31.80 22.49 11.40
C ILE A 912 -32.04 21.79 12.74
N MET A 913 -32.49 20.54 12.75
CA MET A 913 -32.74 19.79 13.99
C MET A 913 -31.47 19.58 14.82
N LYS A 914 -30.30 19.38 14.19
CA LYS A 914 -29.00 19.35 14.90
C LYS A 914 -28.60 20.72 15.46
N SER A 915 -28.92 21.82 14.77
CA SER A 915 -28.59 23.17 15.26
C SER A 915 -29.43 23.62 16.45
N VAL A 916 -30.62 23.05 16.65
CA VAL A 916 -31.50 23.36 17.79
C VAL A 916 -31.41 22.32 18.92
N ASP A 917 -30.43 21.42 18.86
CA ASP A 917 -30.15 20.39 19.87
C ASP A 917 -31.39 19.56 20.27
N PHE A 918 -32.28 19.30 19.31
CA PHE A 918 -33.54 18.60 19.56
C PHE A 918 -33.26 17.13 19.97
N PRO A 919 -33.84 16.63 21.08
CA PRO A 919 -33.54 15.31 21.61
C PRO A 919 -34.00 14.22 20.62
N TRP A 920 -33.03 13.47 20.09
CA TRP A 920 -33.26 12.38 19.14
C TRP A 920 -34.04 11.24 19.81
N MET A 921 -35.35 11.13 19.59
CA MET A 921 -36.13 10.02 20.15
C MET A 921 -37.24 9.53 19.22
N HIS A 922 -36.95 8.49 18.44
CA HIS A 922 -37.96 7.50 18.08
C HIS A 922 -37.51 6.11 18.56
N PRO A 923 -38.32 5.36 19.33
CA PRO A 923 -37.93 4.05 19.88
C PRO A 923 -37.44 3.05 18.81
N LEU A 924 -37.98 3.12 17.60
CA LEU A 924 -37.61 2.26 16.47
C LEU A 924 -36.25 2.61 15.82
N SER A 925 -35.75 3.85 15.94
CA SER A 925 -34.47 4.25 15.30
C SER A 925 -33.26 3.51 15.91
N LYS A 926 -33.41 3.07 17.16
CA LYS A 926 -32.43 2.26 17.90
C LYS A 926 -32.16 0.90 17.24
N TYR A 927 -33.14 0.35 16.53
CA TYR A 927 -33.08 -1.00 15.96
C TYR A 927 -32.82 -1.02 14.45
N VAL A 928 -33.28 0.00 13.70
CA VAL A 928 -33.22 0.03 12.23
C VAL A 928 -32.08 0.90 11.70
N SER A 929 -32.07 2.21 12.00
CA SER A 929 -31.00 3.14 11.59
C SER A 929 -31.11 4.46 12.38
N SER A 930 -29.99 4.95 12.92
CA SER A 930 -29.92 6.28 13.56
C SER A 930 -29.89 7.44 12.56
N GLN A 931 -29.83 7.16 11.25
CA GLN A 931 -29.73 8.19 10.22
C GLN A 931 -31.03 8.40 9.43
N GLN A 932 -32.00 7.49 9.53
CA GLN A 932 -33.26 7.53 8.78
C GLN A 932 -34.42 7.65 9.78
N ASN A 933 -34.68 8.88 10.23
CA ASN A 933 -35.75 9.16 11.20
C ASN A 933 -36.98 9.78 10.52
N PHE A 934 -38.10 9.74 11.23
CA PHE A 934 -39.37 10.30 10.80
C PHE A 934 -39.28 11.78 10.42
N GLU A 935 -38.46 12.57 11.11
CA GLU A 935 -38.30 14.02 10.85
C GLU A 935 -37.63 14.28 9.51
N LYS A 936 -36.63 13.47 9.12
CA LYS A 936 -36.01 13.58 7.79
C LYS A 936 -36.99 13.19 6.68
N LEU A 937 -37.81 12.16 6.93
CA LEU A 937 -38.88 11.75 6.02
C LEU A 937 -39.92 12.88 5.86
N LEU A 938 -40.34 13.50 6.97
CA LEU A 938 -41.26 14.63 6.96
C LEU A 938 -40.67 15.83 6.19
N GLY A 939 -39.41 16.18 6.45
CA GLY A 939 -38.68 17.21 5.72
C GLY A 939 -38.60 16.94 4.21
N ALA A 940 -38.33 15.69 3.83
CA ALA A 940 -38.31 15.27 2.44
C ALA A 940 -39.71 15.41 1.78
N MET A 941 -40.77 15.00 2.48
CA MET A 941 -42.14 15.11 1.99
C MET A 941 -42.57 16.56 1.80
N VAL A 942 -42.28 17.44 2.76
CA VAL A 942 -42.63 18.87 2.69
C VAL A 942 -41.96 19.54 1.48
N PHE A 943 -40.67 19.30 1.27
CA PHE A 943 -39.95 19.87 0.14
C PHE A 943 -40.37 19.25 -1.20
N ALA A 944 -40.69 17.96 -1.25
CA ALA A 944 -41.23 17.32 -2.46
C ALA A 944 -42.57 17.93 -2.86
N ILE A 945 -43.50 18.07 -1.91
CA ILE A 945 -44.82 18.69 -2.12
C ILE A 945 -44.65 20.15 -2.55
N GLY A 946 -43.80 20.92 -1.87
CA GLY A 946 -43.52 22.31 -2.24
C GLY A 946 -42.94 22.43 -3.66
N ALA A 947 -41.98 21.56 -4.01
CA ALA A 947 -41.41 21.50 -5.34
C ALA A 947 -42.45 21.12 -6.41
N THR A 948 -43.44 20.28 -6.08
CA THR A 948 -44.56 20.00 -7.00
C THR A 948 -45.34 21.26 -7.35
N PHE A 949 -45.68 22.09 -6.36
CA PHE A 949 -46.40 23.35 -6.61
C PHE A 949 -45.56 24.36 -7.38
N VAL A 950 -44.25 24.41 -7.13
CA VAL A 950 -43.33 25.27 -7.90
C VAL A 950 -43.19 24.77 -9.34
N ALA A 951 -42.96 23.46 -9.53
CA ALA A 951 -42.83 22.85 -10.84
C ALA A 951 -44.11 23.00 -11.67
N ALA A 952 -45.30 22.94 -11.04
CA ALA A 952 -46.57 23.10 -11.74
C ALA A 952 -46.76 24.47 -12.41
N ASN A 953 -45.98 25.49 -12.02
CA ASN A 953 -45.99 26.79 -12.70
C ASN A 953 -45.18 26.79 -14.02
N PHE A 954 -44.32 25.79 -14.22
CA PHE A 954 -43.40 25.70 -15.36
C PHE A 954 -43.57 24.42 -16.18
N VAL A 955 -44.33 23.45 -15.67
CA VAL A 955 -44.49 22.09 -16.20
C VAL A 955 -45.96 21.70 -16.10
N GLU A 956 -46.54 21.24 -17.22
CA GLU A 956 -47.92 20.77 -17.25
C GLU A 956 -47.99 19.27 -16.94
N PHE A 957 -48.50 18.91 -15.76
CA PHE A 957 -48.55 17.52 -15.29
C PHE A 957 -49.79 16.73 -15.74
N ASP A 958 -50.72 17.31 -16.51
CA ASP A 958 -51.94 16.65 -17.00
C ASP A 958 -52.81 15.93 -15.93
N MET A 959 -52.65 16.34 -14.66
CA MET A 959 -53.40 15.92 -13.48
C MET A 959 -53.53 17.10 -12.53
N GLY A 960 -54.57 17.13 -11.69
CA GLY A 960 -54.69 18.17 -10.66
C GLY A 960 -53.44 18.22 -9.76
N THR A 961 -52.89 19.42 -9.55
CA THR A 961 -51.61 19.62 -8.81
C THR A 961 -51.64 18.98 -7.41
N HIS A 962 -52.81 18.95 -6.78
CA HIS A 962 -53.02 18.27 -5.48
C HIS A 962 -52.79 16.76 -5.54
N TYR A 963 -53.18 16.10 -6.64
CA TYR A 963 -52.93 14.68 -6.85
C TYR A 963 -51.45 14.40 -7.10
N VAL A 964 -50.77 15.26 -7.88
CA VAL A 964 -49.32 15.15 -8.12
C VAL A 964 -48.54 15.35 -6.81
N ALA A 965 -48.98 16.25 -5.94
CA ALA A 965 -48.38 16.46 -4.62
C ALA A 965 -48.56 15.23 -3.71
N LEU A 966 -49.76 14.63 -3.71
CA LEU A 966 -50.02 13.38 -2.98
C LEU A 966 -49.17 12.22 -3.50
N LEU A 967 -49.08 12.06 -4.82
CA LEU A 967 -48.19 11.07 -5.45
C LEU A 967 -46.74 11.30 -5.06
N SER A 968 -46.26 12.55 -5.09
CA SER A 968 -44.90 12.91 -4.68
C SER A 968 -44.63 12.53 -3.22
N ALA A 969 -45.58 12.76 -2.32
CA ALA A 969 -45.47 12.38 -0.92
C ALA A 969 -45.41 10.85 -0.73
N CYS A 970 -46.29 10.10 -1.41
CA CYS A 970 -46.26 8.63 -1.43
C CYS A 970 -44.94 8.09 -2.00
N ALA A 971 -44.43 8.73 -3.04
CA ALA A 971 -43.20 8.40 -3.72
C ALA A 971 -41.96 8.57 -2.81
N VAL A 972 -41.91 9.65 -2.00
CA VAL A 972 -40.90 9.83 -0.94
C VAL A 972 -40.99 8.74 0.15
N MET A 973 -42.20 8.37 0.58
CA MET A 973 -42.38 7.30 1.57
C MET A 973 -41.89 5.94 1.04
N CYS A 974 -42.22 5.59 -0.21
CA CYS A 974 -41.74 4.35 -0.83
C CYS A 974 -40.21 4.35 -0.98
N ALA A 975 -39.61 5.48 -1.37
CA ALA A 975 -38.15 5.65 -1.46
C ALA A 975 -37.43 5.39 -0.14
N HIS A 976 -38.07 5.67 1.00
CA HIS A 976 -37.50 5.43 2.31
C HIS A 976 -37.20 3.94 2.57
N PHE A 977 -38.01 3.02 2.04
CA PHE A 977 -37.74 1.58 2.16
C PHE A 977 -36.46 1.18 1.40
N GLY A 978 -36.24 1.75 0.22
CA GLY A 978 -34.99 1.59 -0.54
C GLY A 978 -33.77 2.07 0.24
N LYS A 979 -33.89 3.24 0.87
CA LYS A 979 -32.85 3.80 1.76
C LYS A 979 -32.54 2.87 2.93
N LEU A 980 -33.55 2.32 3.60
CA LEU A 980 -33.36 1.38 4.71
C LEU A 980 -32.65 0.09 4.27
N PHE A 981 -32.97 -0.42 3.09
CA PHE A 981 -32.28 -1.58 2.50
C PHE A 981 -30.80 -1.29 2.25
N LEU A 982 -30.48 -0.18 1.57
CA LEU A 982 -29.08 0.22 1.32
C LEU A 982 -28.32 0.46 2.63
N VAL A 983 -28.93 1.11 3.61
CA VAL A 983 -28.34 1.31 4.94
C VAL A 983 -28.07 -0.02 5.64
N SER A 984 -28.95 -1.01 5.48
CA SER A 984 -28.75 -2.35 6.03
C SER A 984 -27.55 -3.06 5.37
N LEU A 985 -27.44 -3.00 4.05
CA LEU A 985 -26.27 -3.54 3.33
C LEU A 985 -24.97 -2.85 3.76
N LYS A 986 -24.99 -1.52 3.90
CA LYS A 986 -23.86 -0.73 4.39
C LYS A 986 -23.46 -1.08 5.82
N LYS A 987 -24.43 -1.32 6.70
CA LYS A 987 -24.21 -1.76 8.08
C LYS A 987 -23.54 -3.14 8.12
N ILE A 988 -23.99 -4.07 7.28
CA ILE A 988 -23.36 -5.40 7.13
C ILE A 988 -21.93 -5.26 6.58
N ALA A 989 -21.74 -4.42 5.56
CA ALA A 989 -20.43 -4.14 4.97
C ALA A 989 -19.49 -3.32 5.89
N LYS A 990 -20.03 -2.68 6.94
CA LYS A 990 -19.35 -1.72 7.83
C LYS A 990 -18.76 -0.52 7.09
N VAL A 991 -19.51 0.05 6.15
CA VAL A 991 -19.11 1.24 5.39
C VAL A 991 -20.13 2.35 5.61
N SER A 992 -19.66 3.59 5.76
CA SER A 992 -20.54 4.75 5.94
C SER A 992 -20.96 5.42 4.62
N ARG A 993 -20.24 5.15 3.52
CA ARG A 993 -20.48 5.71 2.17
C ARG A 993 -20.19 4.65 1.10
N THR A 994 -20.88 4.72 -0.04
CA THR A 994 -20.57 3.88 -1.22
C THR A 994 -19.56 4.58 -2.12
N GLY A 995 -18.73 3.78 -2.81
CA GLY A 995 -17.77 4.27 -3.80
C GLY A 995 -16.48 4.87 -3.22
N SER A 996 -15.34 4.54 -3.82
CA SER A 996 -14.04 5.15 -3.49
C SER A 996 -13.78 6.45 -4.25
N TYR A 997 -14.34 6.60 -5.46
CA TYR A 997 -13.99 7.63 -6.43
C TYR A 997 -14.95 8.84 -6.49
N LEU A 998 -16.21 8.69 -6.07
CA LEU A 998 -17.21 9.78 -6.03
C LEU A 998 -17.84 9.89 -4.63
N ARG A 999 -17.10 10.41 -3.66
CA ARG A 999 -17.48 10.43 -2.23
C ARG A 999 -18.42 11.57 -1.83
N VAL A 1000 -19.16 12.17 -2.77
CA VAL A 1000 -19.96 13.38 -2.52
C VAL A 1000 -21.32 13.01 -1.90
N GLY A 1001 -21.48 13.25 -0.60
CA GLY A 1001 -22.77 13.16 0.08
C GLY A 1001 -23.41 11.77 0.06
N GLY A 1002 -22.64 10.71 0.35
CA GLY A 1002 -23.13 9.33 0.46
C GLY A 1002 -22.66 8.39 -0.64
N GLY A 1003 -22.47 8.92 -1.85
CA GLY A 1003 -22.18 8.19 -3.10
C GLY A 1003 -23.26 8.49 -4.15
N VAL A 1004 -23.06 8.06 -5.40
CA VAL A 1004 -24.10 8.19 -6.45
C VAL A 1004 -25.26 7.24 -6.18
N LEU A 1005 -24.97 6.04 -5.65
CA LEU A 1005 -25.98 5.02 -5.36
C LEU A 1005 -27.03 5.50 -4.35
N ASP A 1006 -26.60 6.26 -3.34
CA ASP A 1006 -27.44 6.85 -2.28
C ASP A 1006 -28.41 7.93 -2.77
N ARG A 1007 -28.26 8.37 -4.02
CA ARG A 1007 -29.13 9.38 -4.63
C ARG A 1007 -30.07 8.77 -5.67
N MET A 1008 -29.82 7.53 -6.07
CA MET A 1008 -30.66 6.81 -7.03
C MET A 1008 -31.82 6.05 -6.38
N ASP A 1009 -31.83 5.86 -5.07
CA ASP A 1009 -32.88 5.14 -4.33
C ASP A 1009 -34.22 5.88 -4.36
N THR A 1010 -34.17 7.20 -4.20
CA THR A 1010 -35.34 8.07 -4.33
C THR A 1010 -35.89 8.02 -5.73
N LEU A 1011 -35.02 8.00 -6.74
CA LEU A 1011 -35.44 7.89 -8.14
C LEU A 1011 -36.11 6.54 -8.44
N LEU A 1012 -35.59 5.44 -7.88
CA LEU A 1012 -36.09 4.07 -8.07
C LEU A 1012 -37.58 3.93 -7.70
N PHE A 1013 -37.95 4.35 -6.50
CA PHE A 1013 -39.30 4.11 -5.98
C PHE A 1013 -40.27 5.22 -6.35
N MET A 1014 -39.77 6.44 -6.60
CA MET A 1014 -40.63 7.46 -7.19
C MET A 1014 -41.09 7.04 -8.58
N THR A 1015 -40.23 6.39 -9.37
CA THR A 1015 -40.62 5.81 -10.66
C THR A 1015 -41.83 4.90 -10.58
N VAL A 1016 -41.86 3.97 -9.62
CA VAL A 1016 -42.95 3.00 -9.48
C VAL A 1016 -44.28 3.71 -9.17
N VAL A 1017 -44.23 4.76 -8.36
CA VAL A 1017 -45.43 5.55 -7.99
C VAL A 1017 -45.90 6.46 -9.13
N PHE A 1018 -44.98 6.98 -9.93
CA PHE A 1018 -45.29 7.82 -11.10
C PHE A 1018 -45.53 7.01 -12.39
N ALA A 1019 -45.22 5.72 -12.43
CA ALA A 1019 -45.42 4.88 -13.61
C ALA A 1019 -46.88 4.86 -14.12
N PRO A 1020 -47.92 4.77 -13.25
CA PRO A 1020 -49.31 4.86 -13.70
C PRO A 1020 -49.66 6.21 -14.37
N PHE A 1021 -49.01 7.30 -13.94
CA PHE A 1021 -49.17 8.61 -14.58
C PHE A 1021 -48.64 8.59 -16.01
N PHE A 1022 -47.40 8.15 -16.19
CA PHE A 1022 -46.81 8.03 -17.53
C PHE A 1022 -47.60 7.05 -18.41
N GLN A 1023 -48.08 5.94 -17.84
CA GLN A 1023 -48.90 4.94 -18.54
C GLN A 1023 -50.23 5.54 -19.04
N ARG A 1024 -50.96 6.31 -18.22
CA ARG A 1024 -52.18 6.98 -18.67
C ARG A 1024 -51.94 8.01 -19.77
N ALA A 1025 -50.85 8.77 -19.66
CA ALA A 1025 -50.46 9.73 -20.69
C ALA A 1025 -50.08 9.07 -22.02
N ILE A 1026 -49.73 7.78 -22.02
CA ILE A 1026 -49.54 6.95 -23.22
C ILE A 1026 -50.90 6.52 -23.80
N TYR A 1027 -51.84 6.08 -22.95
CA TYR A 1027 -53.15 5.54 -23.39
C TYR A 1027 -54.26 6.59 -23.57
N GLN A 1028 -53.96 7.89 -23.47
CA GLN A 1028 -54.90 9.00 -23.68
C GLN A 1028 -56.23 8.88 -22.89
N GLN A 1029 -56.16 8.41 -21.64
CA GLN A 1029 -57.37 8.31 -20.79
C GLN A 1029 -57.84 9.70 -20.29
N PRO A 1030 -59.17 9.90 -20.07
CA PRO A 1030 -59.72 11.19 -19.64
C PRO A 1030 -59.23 11.64 -18.24
N GLN A 1031 -59.19 12.97 -18.04
CA GLN A 1031 -58.66 13.65 -16.84
C GLN A 1031 -59.46 13.32 -15.56
N TRP A 1032 -58.78 13.36 -14.41
CA TRP A 1032 -59.35 13.18 -13.06
C TRP A 1032 -59.48 14.51 -12.33
#